data_AF-A0A956R6W0-F1
#
_entry.id   AF-A0A956R6W0-F1
#
_cell.length_a   1.000
_cell.length_b   1.000
_cell.length_c   1.000
_cell.angle_alpha   90.00
_cell.angle_beta   90.00
_cell.angle_gamma   90.00
#
_symmetry.space_group_name_H-M   'P 1'
#
loop_
_entity.id
_entity.type
_entity.pdbx_description
1 polymer ?
#
loop_
_entity_poly.entity_id
_entity_poly.type
_entity_poly.pdbx_seq_one_letter_code
_entity_poly.pdbx_strand_id
1 'polypeptide(L)'
;MTLRRRTRSIDAEPLCCAPPRSMIAAHDPDHMQTAFRRFREFFDELRATFVERENLLVQFALALLSRQHVLMTGPPGTAKSQMASLVLGRIIDESTGGPSLFARQFTENTVQTDLVGPIDFKTLMESGRTEHFTDEGMLGSVHAFLDEVFDGRDMLLRSTLNLLHERELKQGGVVAKGRIECAFMTSNRYIAEVLDTARETLLAFIDRISFISFVPRGFADPKSLRTVVRRHGGGFGQHAPTAYLSVQDLDVLQAAADITYVPEEICDAVAQLVTMLDEELAEARRYDPKFQPTRYLSTRTTVQATYVLRAVVIYDKIFGRKDRALQVEHADLEWLRLFLLMGGVERASIAARLERETDPRERRQLDIMATEAEIFDRCYGKLPRVDAPLRPRRLELSQLEAVAKQARRSGEPNALEHAVRTLLTATESGATDATKAAHLLVDTVGTLFGQALRGGLTPGLHEPDGLAALSRHLTEVADTLERTPGRGLPLAHWLRGRLLHLLDDALRLSVSPTAATVGTLASNPSVEAVTKRIDERLGELEALFGLRRLLRSGYAMGAGSVDSDGAWDVALTKLEDELTLLWDARFRLTAMALLTRASKMPLDEVLRALSPMLTQLHTDATRFARLGREGELVARVTGPRIEPLVARAFERLDGRKRGAIIDQVEAVVAELRSAALGEVISPERFVAWTAPAFVRDDVAPAAAAIVDRTSYDAARGAEPELSITDTLIRIAIAALPPERHTPQEPDQAAEAVWQTLRAMERSHRDRVVALDLARAERAIVRLESWWQALQQPAEGAEGDAPWAVAVLERVVHSGYLRAVRGDAEPLRLAAELDHLGEVFPACSERTAALRQRLVELDASSTRVLVELLQGESNRAWAEALAPRAKS
;
A
#
# COMPACT_ATOMS: atom_id res chain seq x y z
N MET A 1 -6.40 -46.70 -26.06
CA MET A 1 -6.84 -45.36 -25.65
C MET A 1 -6.86 -45.31 -24.13
N THR A 2 -5.81 -44.76 -23.52
CA THR A 2 -5.68 -44.68 -22.06
C THR A 2 -4.84 -43.45 -21.73
N LEU A 3 -5.52 -42.34 -21.42
CA LEU A 3 -4.92 -41.07 -21.00
C LEU A 3 -4.48 -41.18 -19.54
N ARG A 4 -3.16 -41.24 -19.31
CA ARG A 4 -2.54 -41.08 -17.99
C ARG A 4 -2.43 -39.59 -17.66
N ARG A 5 -3.08 -39.17 -16.57
CA ARG A 5 -2.90 -37.87 -15.91
C ARG A 5 -1.43 -37.71 -15.47
N ARG A 6 -0.77 -36.65 -15.93
CA ARG A 6 0.49 -36.15 -15.34
C ARG A 6 0.15 -35.34 -14.10
N THR A 7 0.49 -35.85 -12.93
CA THR A 7 0.70 -35.07 -11.70
C THR A 7 1.90 -34.15 -11.92
N ARG A 8 1.69 -32.83 -11.89
CA ARG A 8 2.78 -31.87 -11.72
C ARG A 8 3.28 -32.00 -10.28
N SER A 9 4.53 -32.39 -10.10
CA SER A 9 5.23 -32.18 -8.84
C SER A 9 5.32 -30.67 -8.62
N ILE A 10 4.87 -30.22 -7.45
CA ILE A 10 5.18 -28.89 -6.93
C ILE A 10 6.67 -28.95 -6.61
N ASP A 11 7.49 -28.33 -7.45
CA ASP A 11 8.90 -28.09 -7.15
C ASP A 11 8.95 -27.16 -5.95
N ALA A 12 9.19 -27.74 -4.77
CA ALA A 12 9.51 -27.00 -3.57
C ALA A 12 10.88 -26.33 -3.79
N GLU A 13 10.88 -25.02 -4.01
CA GLU A 13 12.08 -24.21 -3.87
C GLU A 13 12.72 -24.50 -2.50
N PRO A 14 14.04 -24.69 -2.41
CA PRO A 14 14.69 -24.93 -1.15
C PRO A 14 14.56 -23.69 -0.26
N LEU A 15 13.71 -23.81 0.78
CA LEU A 15 13.59 -22.88 1.90
C LEU A 15 15.00 -22.41 2.34
N CYS A 16 15.22 -21.10 2.28
CA CYS A 16 16.41 -20.39 2.78
C CYS A 16 16.67 -20.71 4.26
N CYS A 17 17.42 -21.78 4.53
CA CYS A 17 17.83 -22.21 5.87
C CYS A 17 19.23 -21.71 6.30
N ALA A 18 19.85 -20.76 5.58
CA ALA A 18 21.17 -20.24 5.94
C ALA A 18 21.16 -18.71 6.13
N PRO A 19 21.92 -18.16 7.09
CA PRO A 19 22.18 -16.72 7.16
C PRO A 19 22.79 -16.22 5.83
N PRO A 20 22.65 -14.92 5.47
CA PRO A 20 23.03 -14.41 4.16
C PRO A 20 24.50 -14.76 3.82
N ARG A 21 24.69 -15.47 2.70
CA ARG A 21 25.99 -15.97 2.22
C ARG A 21 27.05 -14.86 2.04
N SER A 22 26.64 -13.60 1.85
CA SER A 22 27.54 -12.45 1.70
C SER A 22 28.38 -12.15 2.95
N MET A 23 27.88 -12.45 4.17
CA MET A 23 28.68 -12.30 5.40
C MET A 23 29.69 -13.43 5.62
N ILE A 24 29.41 -14.63 5.12
CA ILE A 24 30.30 -15.80 5.25
C ILE A 24 31.49 -15.65 4.28
N ALA A 25 31.25 -15.11 3.09
CA ALA A 25 32.27 -14.94 2.06
C ALA A 25 33.34 -13.89 2.40
N ALA A 26 32.99 -12.80 3.11
CA ALA A 26 33.94 -11.74 3.50
C ALA A 26 34.94 -12.13 4.59
N HIS A 27 34.79 -13.31 5.18
CA HIS A 27 35.59 -13.74 6.34
C HIS A 27 36.28 -15.09 6.15
N ASP A 28 36.18 -15.65 4.94
CA ASP A 28 37.11 -16.67 4.48
C ASP A 28 38.44 -16.00 4.10
N PRO A 29 39.57 -16.32 4.78
CA PRO A 29 40.88 -15.78 4.43
C PRO A 29 41.22 -15.97 2.95
N ASP A 30 40.74 -17.04 2.33
CA ASP A 30 41.02 -17.37 0.92
C ASP A 30 40.24 -16.46 -0.04
N HIS A 31 39.00 -16.09 0.31
CA HIS A 31 38.22 -15.11 -0.45
C HIS A 31 38.79 -13.70 -0.32
N MET A 32 39.21 -13.27 0.88
CA MET A 32 39.82 -11.94 1.05
C MET A 32 41.13 -11.81 0.28
N GLN A 33 41.98 -12.85 0.28
CA GLN A 33 43.19 -12.87 -0.54
C GLN A 33 42.88 -12.85 -2.04
N THR A 34 41.82 -13.54 -2.47
CA THR A 34 41.37 -13.54 -3.86
C THR A 34 40.87 -12.15 -4.28
N ALA A 35 40.06 -11.49 -3.47
CA ALA A 35 39.59 -10.12 -3.71
C ALA A 35 40.77 -9.13 -3.78
N PHE A 36 41.74 -9.22 -2.87
CA PHE A 36 42.97 -8.40 -2.94
C PHE A 36 43.75 -8.63 -4.23
N ARG A 37 43.91 -9.88 -4.67
CA ARG A 37 44.61 -10.21 -5.91
C ARG A 37 43.87 -9.63 -7.13
N ARG A 38 42.57 -9.89 -7.26
CA ARG A 38 41.74 -9.41 -8.37
C ARG A 38 41.71 -7.89 -8.45
N PHE A 39 41.55 -7.21 -7.30
CA PHE A 39 41.57 -5.75 -7.24
C PHE A 39 42.92 -5.17 -7.68
N ARG A 40 44.03 -5.80 -7.26
CA ARG A 40 45.37 -5.41 -7.70
C ARG A 40 45.55 -5.57 -9.21
N GLU A 41 45.25 -6.76 -9.73
CA GLU A 41 45.35 -7.08 -11.16
C GLU A 41 44.51 -6.11 -12.02
N PHE A 42 43.28 -5.83 -11.58
CA PHE A 42 42.36 -4.91 -12.23
C PHE A 42 42.93 -3.49 -12.38
N PHE A 43 43.45 -2.92 -11.28
CA PHE A 43 44.01 -1.56 -11.31
C PHE A 43 45.42 -1.49 -11.93
N ASP A 44 46.24 -2.54 -11.84
CA ASP A 44 47.52 -2.59 -12.52
C ASP A 44 47.36 -2.59 -14.05
N GLU A 45 46.35 -3.32 -14.56
CA GLU A 45 46.01 -3.30 -15.99
C GLU A 45 45.50 -1.92 -16.44
N LEU A 46 44.70 -1.24 -15.61
CA LEU A 46 44.25 0.13 -15.86
C LEU A 46 45.42 1.12 -15.90
N ARG A 47 46.38 1.03 -14.96
CA ARG A 47 47.60 1.86 -14.95
C ARG A 47 48.47 1.60 -16.18
N ALA A 48 48.55 0.35 -16.64
CA ALA A 48 49.25 0.04 -17.87
C ALA A 48 48.56 0.66 -19.10
N THR A 49 47.24 0.80 -19.07
CA THR A 49 46.41 1.31 -20.17
C THR A 49 46.45 2.83 -20.29
N PHE A 50 46.24 3.55 -19.18
CA PHE A 50 46.15 5.02 -19.15
C PHE A 50 47.46 5.64 -18.68
N VAL A 51 48.04 6.50 -19.54
CA VAL A 51 49.34 7.17 -19.28
C VAL A 51 49.12 8.48 -18.53
N GLU A 52 49.88 8.74 -17.47
CA GLU A 52 49.81 9.96 -16.62
C GLU A 52 48.43 10.20 -15.98
N ARG A 53 47.77 9.11 -15.53
CA ARG A 53 46.44 9.13 -14.88
C ARG A 53 46.44 8.45 -13.51
N GLU A 54 47.60 8.33 -12.86
CA GLU A 54 47.83 7.54 -11.66
C GLU A 54 46.97 8.02 -10.48
N ASN A 55 47.00 9.33 -10.17
CA ASN A 55 46.20 9.91 -9.08
C ASN A 55 44.69 9.74 -9.30
N LEU A 56 44.21 9.84 -10.54
CA LEU A 56 42.81 9.59 -10.88
C LEU A 56 42.43 8.12 -10.64
N LEU A 57 43.27 7.18 -11.07
CA LEU A 57 43.05 5.75 -10.83
C LEU A 57 43.08 5.41 -9.32
N VAL A 58 43.92 6.08 -8.54
CA VAL A 58 43.90 5.96 -7.07
C VAL A 58 42.57 6.48 -6.51
N GLN A 59 42.09 7.65 -6.97
CA GLN A 59 40.79 8.18 -6.54
C GLN A 59 39.63 7.23 -6.91
N PHE A 60 39.66 6.59 -8.08
CA PHE A 60 38.69 5.54 -8.44
C PHE A 60 38.73 4.36 -7.47
N ALA A 61 39.93 3.85 -7.15
CA ALA A 61 40.08 2.74 -6.22
C ALA A 61 39.56 3.11 -4.82
N LEU A 62 39.94 4.28 -4.30
CA LEU A 62 39.48 4.77 -3.00
C LEU A 62 37.96 5.00 -2.99
N ALA A 63 37.39 5.53 -4.07
CA ALA A 63 35.94 5.74 -4.20
C ALA A 63 35.15 4.44 -4.16
N LEU A 64 35.61 3.39 -4.86
CA LEU A 64 34.99 2.07 -4.82
C LEU A 64 35.08 1.44 -3.42
N LEU A 65 36.24 1.57 -2.76
CA LEU A 65 36.47 1.03 -1.41
C LEU A 65 35.70 1.78 -0.30
N SER A 66 35.46 3.08 -0.48
CA SER A 66 34.76 3.92 0.50
C SER A 66 33.28 4.18 0.17
N ARG A 67 32.77 3.59 -0.92
CA ARG A 67 31.41 3.83 -1.45
C ARG A 67 31.12 5.33 -1.65
N GLN A 68 32.07 6.03 -2.24
CA GLN A 68 31.98 7.47 -2.51
C GLN A 68 31.97 7.75 -4.01
N HIS A 69 31.64 8.98 -4.38
CA HIS A 69 31.50 9.39 -5.78
C HIS A 69 32.72 10.17 -6.29
N VAL A 70 32.97 10.09 -7.59
CA VAL A 70 34.08 10.77 -8.27
C VAL A 70 33.54 11.70 -9.35
N LEU A 71 34.00 12.94 -9.38
CA LEU A 71 33.79 13.90 -10.46
C LEU A 71 35.09 14.17 -11.19
N MET A 72 35.11 13.87 -12.48
CA MET A 72 36.19 14.23 -13.39
C MET A 72 35.84 15.51 -14.15
N THR A 73 36.73 16.48 -14.11
CA THR A 73 36.61 17.76 -14.82
C THR A 73 37.75 17.93 -15.82
N GLY A 74 37.52 18.73 -16.85
CA GLY A 74 38.56 19.13 -17.81
C GLY A 74 38.09 19.06 -19.25
N PRO A 75 38.92 19.49 -20.22
CA PRO A 75 38.50 19.70 -21.60
C PRO A 75 38.04 18.42 -22.31
N PRO A 76 37.27 18.53 -23.41
CA PRO A 76 36.85 17.38 -24.21
C PRO A 76 38.04 16.65 -24.85
N GLY A 77 37.88 15.35 -25.12
CA GLY A 77 38.91 14.53 -25.76
C GLY A 77 40.02 14.02 -24.83
N THR A 78 39.83 14.08 -23.51
CA THR A 78 40.80 13.63 -22.49
C THR A 78 40.55 12.22 -21.95
N ALA A 79 39.73 11.43 -22.66
CA ALA A 79 39.36 10.04 -22.32
C ALA A 79 38.58 9.85 -20.99
N LYS A 80 37.94 10.90 -20.45
CA LYS A 80 37.15 10.83 -19.19
C LYS A 80 36.04 9.77 -19.24
N SER A 81 35.15 9.86 -20.24
CA SER A 81 34.04 8.91 -20.40
C SER A 81 34.53 7.49 -20.70
N GLN A 82 35.64 7.36 -21.44
CA GLN A 82 36.28 6.06 -21.72
C GLN A 82 36.82 5.42 -20.44
N MET A 83 37.52 6.18 -19.59
CA MET A 83 38.01 5.69 -18.30
C MET A 83 36.87 5.22 -17.40
N ALA A 84 35.80 6.03 -17.27
CA ALA A 84 34.66 5.67 -16.43
C ALA A 84 33.95 4.40 -16.92
N SER A 85 33.67 4.33 -18.23
CA SER A 85 33.00 3.19 -18.85
C SER A 85 33.85 1.92 -18.75
N LEU A 86 35.17 2.02 -18.94
CA LEU A 86 36.10 0.88 -18.87
C LEU A 86 36.26 0.34 -17.44
N VAL A 87 36.20 1.22 -16.43
CA VAL A 87 36.25 0.79 -15.02
C VAL A 87 34.92 0.15 -14.63
N LEU A 88 33.83 0.90 -14.70
CA LEU A 88 32.54 0.44 -14.17
C LEU A 88 31.93 -0.69 -15.02
N GLY A 89 32.13 -0.67 -16.33
CA GLY A 89 31.64 -1.73 -17.23
C GLY A 89 32.35 -3.07 -17.06
N ARG A 90 33.48 -3.12 -16.34
CA ARG A 90 34.22 -4.35 -16.02
C ARG A 90 34.06 -4.78 -14.56
N ILE A 91 33.15 -4.13 -13.82
CA ILE A 91 32.71 -4.57 -12.50
C ILE A 91 31.42 -5.38 -12.68
N ILE A 92 31.50 -6.70 -12.51
CA ILE A 92 30.42 -7.64 -12.80
C ILE A 92 29.69 -8.03 -11.52
N ASP A 93 28.37 -8.14 -11.56
CA ASP A 93 27.59 -8.74 -10.48
C ASP A 93 27.48 -10.25 -10.73
N GLU A 94 28.09 -11.06 -9.87
CA GLU A 94 28.11 -12.53 -10.01
C GLU A 94 26.71 -13.13 -10.05
N SER A 95 25.70 -12.48 -9.46
CA SER A 95 24.32 -12.96 -9.46
C SER A 95 23.63 -12.82 -10.82
N THR A 96 24.01 -11.82 -11.61
CA THR A 96 23.40 -11.53 -12.93
C THR A 96 24.32 -11.93 -14.09
N GLY A 97 25.62 -12.10 -13.84
CA GLY A 97 26.63 -12.38 -14.85
C GLY A 97 27.00 -11.17 -15.73
N GLY A 98 26.46 -9.99 -15.46
CA GLY A 98 26.71 -8.74 -16.20
C GLY A 98 27.08 -7.56 -15.28
N PRO A 99 27.45 -6.40 -15.86
CA PRO A 99 27.78 -5.22 -15.06
C PRO A 99 26.53 -4.64 -14.39
N SER A 100 26.61 -4.35 -13.09
CA SER A 100 25.57 -3.61 -12.37
C SER A 100 25.85 -2.10 -12.48
N LEU A 101 25.58 -1.56 -13.67
CA LEU A 101 25.92 -0.19 -14.06
C LEU A 101 24.72 0.54 -14.67
N PHE A 102 24.34 1.65 -14.04
CA PHE A 102 23.45 2.65 -14.64
C PHE A 102 24.28 3.69 -15.40
N ALA A 103 23.94 4.02 -16.64
CA ALA A 103 24.67 5.03 -17.42
C ALA A 103 23.72 6.06 -18.04
N ARG A 104 24.00 7.36 -17.85
CA ARG A 104 23.19 8.45 -18.41
C ARG A 104 24.03 9.68 -18.73
N GLN A 105 23.84 10.25 -19.92
CA GLN A 105 24.38 11.56 -20.27
C GLN A 105 23.36 12.67 -19.93
N PHE A 106 23.84 13.75 -19.34
CA PHE A 106 23.03 14.90 -18.96
C PHE A 106 22.96 15.89 -20.12
N THR A 107 21.76 16.42 -20.32
CA THR A 107 21.45 17.46 -21.29
C THR A 107 20.43 18.40 -20.66
N GLU A 108 20.16 19.55 -21.28
CA GLU A 108 19.11 20.47 -20.81
C GLU A 108 17.70 19.85 -20.80
N ASN A 109 17.49 18.74 -21.51
CA ASN A 109 16.23 18.02 -21.61
C ASN A 109 16.15 16.79 -20.69
N THR A 110 17.24 16.43 -20.01
CA THR A 110 17.24 15.29 -19.09
C THR A 110 16.36 15.60 -17.87
N VAL A 111 15.46 14.67 -17.53
CA VAL A 111 14.47 14.84 -16.46
C VAL A 111 14.67 13.82 -15.34
N GLN A 112 14.03 14.04 -14.18
CA GLN A 112 14.19 13.15 -13.02
C GLN A 112 13.79 11.69 -13.31
N THR A 113 12.75 11.47 -14.13
CA THR A 113 12.31 10.12 -14.55
C THR A 113 13.41 9.37 -15.27
N ASP A 114 14.32 10.06 -15.96
CA ASP A 114 15.45 9.43 -16.65
C ASP A 114 16.48 8.84 -15.67
N LEU A 115 16.52 9.34 -14.43
CA LEU A 115 17.43 8.86 -13.38
C LEU A 115 16.74 7.85 -12.46
N VAL A 116 15.47 8.08 -12.16
CA VAL A 116 14.69 7.27 -11.22
C VAL A 116 14.17 5.99 -11.87
N GLY A 117 13.83 6.03 -13.15
CA GLY A 117 13.08 4.99 -13.85
C GLY A 117 11.68 5.46 -14.28
N PRO A 118 11.06 4.73 -15.22
CA PRO A 118 9.74 5.07 -15.77
C PRO A 118 8.65 5.00 -14.70
N ILE A 119 7.58 5.78 -14.92
CA ILE A 119 6.40 5.78 -14.03
C ILE A 119 5.62 4.48 -14.23
N ASP A 120 5.18 3.86 -13.13
CA ASP A 120 4.24 2.75 -13.17
C ASP A 120 2.83 3.27 -13.45
N PHE A 121 2.46 3.24 -14.74
CA PHE A 121 1.14 3.65 -15.19
C PHE A 121 0.01 2.80 -14.60
N LYS A 122 0.26 1.53 -14.27
CA LYS A 122 -0.78 0.67 -13.71
C LYS A 122 -1.17 1.16 -12.32
N THR A 123 -0.18 1.38 -11.46
CA THR A 123 -0.38 1.90 -10.10
C THR A 123 -0.98 3.31 -10.13
N LEU A 124 -0.57 4.15 -11.07
CA LEU A 124 -1.16 5.49 -11.27
C LEU A 124 -2.65 5.42 -11.63
N MET A 125 -3.05 4.53 -12.55
CA MET A 125 -4.44 4.40 -13.00
C MET A 125 -5.34 3.75 -11.94
N GLU A 126 -4.84 2.77 -11.20
CA GLU A 126 -5.62 2.02 -10.20
C GLU A 126 -5.76 2.77 -8.86
N SER A 127 -4.71 3.48 -8.43
CA SER A 127 -4.64 4.09 -7.09
C SER A 127 -4.52 5.62 -7.07
N GLY A 128 -4.29 6.26 -8.22
CA GLY A 128 -4.01 7.69 -8.33
C GLY A 128 -2.63 8.12 -7.81
N ARG A 129 -1.74 7.17 -7.48
CA ARG A 129 -0.40 7.44 -6.92
C ARG A 129 0.70 7.27 -7.97
N THR A 130 1.68 8.18 -7.95
CA THR A 130 2.86 8.10 -8.83
C THR A 130 3.94 7.26 -8.19
N GLU A 131 4.13 6.05 -8.70
CA GLU A 131 5.25 5.15 -8.36
C GLU A 131 6.16 4.97 -9.59
N HIS A 132 7.41 4.57 -9.38
CA HIS A 132 8.37 4.37 -10.48
C HIS A 132 9.02 2.99 -10.39
N PHE A 133 9.36 2.41 -11.55
CA PHE A 133 10.20 1.22 -11.66
C PHE A 133 11.66 1.57 -11.34
N THR A 134 11.95 1.65 -10.04
CA THR A 134 13.26 2.06 -9.51
C THR A 134 14.39 1.09 -9.83
N ASP A 135 14.06 -0.16 -10.14
CA ASP A 135 14.95 -1.21 -10.61
C ASP A 135 15.48 -0.96 -12.04
N GLU A 136 14.71 -0.27 -12.88
CA GLU A 136 15.15 0.18 -14.21
C GLU A 136 15.92 1.53 -14.16
N GLY A 137 15.97 2.17 -12.99
CA GLY A 137 16.69 3.42 -12.76
C GLY A 137 18.06 3.26 -12.09
N MET A 138 18.62 4.39 -11.66
CA MET A 138 19.92 4.44 -10.98
C MET A 138 19.94 3.65 -9.66
N LEU A 139 18.80 3.55 -8.97
CA LEU A 139 18.69 2.80 -7.71
C LEU A 139 18.74 1.28 -7.90
N GLY A 140 18.45 0.76 -9.10
CA GLY A 140 18.56 -0.66 -9.41
C GLY A 140 20.00 -1.15 -9.60
N SER A 141 20.95 -0.24 -9.82
CA SER A 141 22.36 -0.55 -10.10
C SER A 141 23.27 -0.23 -8.91
N VAL A 142 24.35 -1.00 -8.76
CA VAL A 142 25.38 -0.77 -7.72
C VAL A 142 26.27 0.41 -8.07
N HIS A 143 26.56 0.59 -9.37
CA HIS A 143 27.39 1.68 -9.86
C HIS A 143 26.62 2.57 -10.84
N ALA A 144 26.99 3.85 -10.91
CA ALA A 144 26.46 4.79 -11.90
C ALA A 144 27.57 5.52 -12.66
N PHE A 145 27.37 5.73 -13.96
CA PHE A 145 28.16 6.62 -14.80
C PHE A 145 27.29 7.76 -15.32
N LEU A 146 27.59 8.98 -14.90
CA LEU A 146 26.83 10.19 -15.27
C LEU A 146 27.72 11.13 -16.10
N ASP A 147 27.42 11.26 -17.40
CA ASP A 147 28.22 12.10 -18.30
C ASP A 147 27.66 13.53 -18.40
N GLU A 148 28.54 14.51 -18.56
CA GLU A 148 28.24 15.95 -18.63
C GLU A 148 27.31 16.49 -17.52
N VAL A 149 27.56 16.12 -16.26
CA VAL A 149 26.60 16.38 -15.15
C VAL A 149 26.19 17.84 -15.01
N PHE A 150 27.07 18.81 -15.32
CA PHE A 150 26.77 20.24 -15.22
C PHE A 150 25.93 20.82 -16.36
N ASP A 151 25.57 20.02 -17.36
CA ASP A 151 24.60 20.41 -18.41
C ASP A 151 23.14 20.13 -17.98
N GLY A 152 22.95 19.44 -16.85
CA GLY A 152 21.64 19.26 -16.24
C GLY A 152 21.10 20.52 -15.55
N ARG A 153 19.77 20.65 -15.49
CA ARG A 153 19.10 21.72 -14.74
C ARG A 153 19.29 21.55 -13.23
N ASP A 154 19.19 22.63 -12.47
CA ASP A 154 19.33 22.65 -11.01
C ASP A 154 18.47 21.59 -10.28
N MET A 155 17.22 21.39 -10.71
CA MET A 155 16.35 20.37 -10.12
C MET A 155 16.84 18.94 -10.39
N LEU A 156 17.41 18.67 -11.56
CA LEU A 156 17.98 17.37 -11.89
C LEU A 156 19.22 17.08 -11.03
N LEU A 157 20.09 18.08 -10.84
CA LEU A 157 21.27 17.97 -9.97
C LEU A 157 20.87 17.68 -8.52
N ARG A 158 19.84 18.36 -8.01
CA ARG A 158 19.29 18.09 -6.67
C ARG A 158 18.74 16.67 -6.54
N SER A 159 17.95 16.21 -7.52
CA SER A 159 17.43 14.84 -7.51
C SER A 159 18.54 13.80 -7.59
N THR A 160 19.59 14.06 -8.40
CA THR A 160 20.77 13.19 -8.50
C THR A 160 21.45 13.04 -7.14
N LEU A 161 21.69 14.14 -6.43
CA LEU A 161 22.32 14.11 -5.11
C LEU A 161 21.49 13.33 -4.09
N ASN A 162 20.17 13.54 -4.07
CA ASN A 162 19.28 12.80 -3.17
C ASN A 162 19.40 11.29 -3.41
N LEU A 163 19.36 10.86 -4.68
CA LEU A 163 19.50 9.46 -5.02
C LEU A 163 20.88 8.88 -4.67
N LEU A 164 21.96 9.65 -4.86
CA LEU A 164 23.32 9.20 -4.55
C LEU A 164 23.62 9.16 -3.03
N HIS A 165 23.10 10.12 -2.26
CA HIS A 165 23.41 10.28 -0.84
C HIS A 165 22.45 9.52 0.07
N GLU A 166 21.15 9.71 -0.12
CA GLU A 166 20.15 9.02 0.69
C GLU A 166 20.05 7.55 0.26
N ARG A 167 20.47 7.22 -0.98
CA ARG A 167 20.39 5.88 -1.57
C ARG A 167 18.97 5.31 -1.50
N GLU A 168 17.98 6.19 -1.48
CA GLU A 168 16.57 5.86 -1.41
C GLU A 168 15.76 6.93 -2.16
N LEU A 169 14.56 6.54 -2.57
CA LEU A 169 13.57 7.42 -3.17
C LEU A 169 12.28 7.35 -2.36
N LYS A 170 11.80 8.51 -1.93
CA LYS A 170 10.53 8.65 -1.20
C LYS A 170 9.40 8.91 -2.21
N GLN A 171 8.46 7.99 -2.32
CA GLN A 171 7.31 8.06 -3.22
C GLN A 171 6.02 7.97 -2.39
N GLY A 172 5.40 9.12 -2.13
CA GLY A 172 4.23 9.20 -1.24
C GLY A 172 4.58 8.70 0.17
N GLY A 173 3.92 7.61 0.60
CA GLY A 173 4.15 6.96 1.90
C GLY A 173 5.19 5.83 1.89
N VAL A 174 5.79 5.51 0.74
CA VAL A 174 6.73 4.39 0.58
C VAL A 174 8.13 4.92 0.31
N VAL A 175 9.14 4.25 0.88
CA VAL A 175 10.56 4.56 0.67
C VAL A 175 11.22 3.38 -0.04
N ALA A 176 11.59 3.58 -1.30
CA ALA A 176 12.31 2.60 -2.11
C ALA A 176 13.81 2.76 -1.91
N LYS A 177 14.47 1.80 -1.26
CA LYS A 177 15.94 1.79 -1.11
C LYS A 177 16.61 1.25 -2.37
N GLY A 178 17.70 1.89 -2.78
CA GLY A 178 18.52 1.49 -3.92
C GLY A 178 19.78 0.74 -3.53
N ARG A 179 20.37 0.07 -4.52
CA ARG A 179 21.65 -0.63 -4.45
C ARG A 179 22.85 0.28 -4.73
N ILE A 180 22.62 1.53 -5.13
CA ILE A 180 23.65 2.45 -5.58
C ILE A 180 24.69 2.73 -4.49
N GLU A 181 25.97 2.51 -4.80
CA GLU A 181 27.08 2.70 -3.87
C GLU A 181 28.07 3.77 -4.34
N CYS A 182 28.43 3.74 -5.63
CA CYS A 182 29.48 4.58 -6.20
C CYS A 182 29.06 5.12 -7.56
N ALA A 183 29.40 6.37 -7.84
CA ALA A 183 29.07 7.02 -9.10
C ALA A 183 30.29 7.76 -9.65
N PHE A 184 30.57 7.56 -10.93
CA PHE A 184 31.57 8.33 -11.66
C PHE A 184 30.85 9.35 -12.52
N MET A 185 31.28 10.60 -12.41
CA MET A 185 30.68 11.75 -13.05
C MET A 185 31.72 12.46 -13.92
N THR A 186 31.33 12.96 -15.07
CA THR A 186 32.21 13.71 -15.97
C THR A 186 31.62 15.07 -16.33
N SER A 187 32.51 16.03 -16.60
CA SER A 187 32.15 17.37 -17.07
C SER A 187 33.27 17.94 -17.93
N ASN A 188 32.90 18.62 -19.02
CA ASN A 188 33.84 19.40 -19.83
C ASN A 188 34.19 20.79 -19.27
N ARG A 189 33.55 21.22 -18.17
CA ARG A 189 33.80 22.50 -17.52
C ARG A 189 34.90 22.39 -16.46
N TYR A 190 35.71 23.43 -16.31
CA TYR A 190 36.69 23.56 -15.23
C TYR A 190 35.99 23.89 -13.91
N ILE A 191 36.45 23.35 -12.78
CA ILE A 191 35.77 23.60 -11.50
C ILE A 191 35.78 25.08 -11.15
N ALA A 192 36.89 25.78 -11.43
CA ALA A 192 37.03 27.20 -11.12
C ALA A 192 35.93 28.03 -11.82
N GLU A 193 35.63 27.73 -13.08
CA GLU A 193 34.56 28.39 -13.83
C GLU A 193 33.17 28.05 -13.26
N VAL A 194 32.96 26.80 -12.85
CA VAL A 194 31.69 26.36 -12.24
C VAL A 194 31.45 27.08 -10.91
N LEU A 195 32.50 27.25 -10.10
CA LEU A 195 32.45 27.95 -8.81
C LEU A 195 32.26 29.47 -8.98
N ASP A 196 32.89 30.09 -9.97
CA ASP A 196 32.72 31.52 -10.28
C ASP A 196 31.28 31.90 -10.65
N THR A 197 30.51 30.95 -11.19
CA THR A 197 29.11 31.17 -11.59
C THR A 197 28.16 31.32 -10.37
N ALA A 198 28.64 31.04 -9.16
CA ALA A 198 27.98 31.34 -7.88
C ALA A 198 26.52 30.86 -7.71
N ARG A 199 26.12 29.74 -8.34
CA ARG A 199 24.83 29.10 -8.03
C ARG A 199 24.98 28.24 -6.77
N GLU A 200 24.20 28.53 -5.74
CA GLU A 200 24.17 27.76 -4.48
C GLU A 200 23.95 26.25 -4.71
N THR A 201 23.19 25.89 -5.74
CA THR A 201 22.90 24.51 -6.15
C THR A 201 24.15 23.75 -6.61
N LEU A 202 25.04 24.39 -7.37
CA LEU A 202 26.28 23.79 -7.85
C LEU A 202 27.29 23.62 -6.72
N LEU A 203 27.38 24.60 -5.82
CA LEU A 203 28.23 24.49 -4.63
C LEU A 203 27.80 23.32 -3.74
N ALA A 204 26.49 23.19 -3.50
CA ALA A 204 25.94 22.09 -2.72
C ALA A 204 26.07 20.71 -3.41
N PHE A 205 26.20 20.68 -4.75
CA PHE A 205 26.50 19.48 -5.51
C PHE A 205 27.97 19.07 -5.37
N ILE A 206 28.88 20.03 -5.50
CA ILE A 206 30.33 19.81 -5.40
C ILE A 206 30.73 19.38 -3.98
N ASP A 207 30.21 20.03 -2.93
CA ASP A 207 30.47 19.68 -1.52
C ASP A 207 30.15 18.21 -1.20
N ARG A 208 29.12 17.68 -1.86
CA ARG A 208 28.62 16.31 -1.68
C ARG A 208 29.42 15.26 -2.45
N ILE A 209 30.31 15.65 -3.36
CA ILE A 209 31.15 14.71 -4.10
C ILE A 209 32.50 14.57 -3.41
N SER A 210 32.85 13.35 -3.01
CA SER A 210 34.07 13.11 -2.24
C SER A 210 35.36 13.30 -3.04
N PHE A 211 35.43 12.83 -4.27
CA PHE A 211 36.65 12.95 -5.08
C PHE A 211 36.41 13.84 -6.29
N ILE A 212 37.17 14.92 -6.41
CA ILE A 212 37.17 15.79 -7.58
C ILE A 212 38.54 15.64 -8.24
N SER A 213 38.54 15.41 -9.55
CA SER A 213 39.76 15.10 -10.30
C SER A 213 39.82 15.92 -11.57
N PHE A 214 40.93 16.62 -11.79
CA PHE A 214 41.17 17.36 -13.02
C PHE A 214 41.96 16.51 -14.02
N VAL A 215 41.43 16.40 -15.23
CA VAL A 215 42.01 15.62 -16.34
C VAL A 215 42.49 16.59 -17.42
N PRO A 216 43.78 16.95 -17.43
CA PRO A 216 44.32 17.92 -18.38
C PRO A 216 44.34 17.40 -19.81
N ARG A 217 44.35 18.34 -20.77
CA ARG A 217 44.43 18.06 -22.21
C ARG A 217 45.80 17.52 -22.60
N GLY A 218 46.83 18.14 -22.04
CA GLY A 218 48.23 17.83 -22.32
C GLY A 218 48.80 16.72 -21.43
N PHE A 219 49.95 16.20 -21.86
CA PHE A 219 50.81 15.34 -21.05
C PHE A 219 51.99 16.16 -20.51
N ALA A 220 52.46 15.83 -19.30
CA ALA A 220 53.66 16.40 -18.70
C ALA A 220 54.92 15.95 -19.44
N ASP A 221 55.02 14.68 -19.84
CA ASP A 221 56.13 14.18 -20.67
C ASP A 221 55.72 14.10 -22.15
N PRO A 222 56.44 14.75 -23.09
CA PRO A 222 56.17 14.61 -24.52
C PRO A 222 56.25 13.16 -25.03
N LYS A 223 56.97 12.27 -24.33
CA LYS A 223 57.03 10.83 -24.65
C LYS A 223 55.68 10.15 -24.40
N SER A 224 54.90 10.59 -23.42
CA SER A 224 53.60 10.03 -23.08
C SER A 224 52.61 10.11 -24.24
N LEU A 225 52.56 11.27 -24.93
CA LEU A 225 51.75 11.41 -26.14
C LEU A 225 52.19 10.43 -27.23
N ARG A 226 53.51 10.24 -27.42
CA ARG A 226 54.04 9.26 -28.39
C ARG A 226 53.61 7.85 -28.03
N THR A 227 53.60 7.49 -26.74
CA THR A 227 53.11 6.19 -26.27
C THR A 227 51.62 6.01 -26.59
N VAL A 228 50.79 7.02 -26.32
CA VAL A 228 49.34 6.97 -26.63
C VAL A 228 49.09 6.85 -28.13
N VAL A 229 49.78 7.65 -28.96
CA VAL A 229 49.67 7.60 -30.43
C VAL A 229 50.14 6.24 -30.97
N ARG A 230 51.24 5.68 -30.46
CA ARG A 230 51.71 4.34 -30.87
C ARG A 230 50.70 3.25 -30.51
N ARG A 231 50.06 3.34 -29.34
CA ARG A 231 49.04 2.38 -28.88
C ARG A 231 47.72 2.47 -29.64
N HIS A 232 47.35 3.63 -30.17
CA HIS A 232 46.08 3.82 -30.89
C HIS A 232 46.23 3.83 -32.42
N GLY A 233 47.39 4.22 -32.94
CA GLY A 233 47.64 4.37 -34.38
C GLY A 233 48.67 3.39 -34.97
N GLY A 234 49.44 2.67 -34.15
CA GLY A 234 50.36 1.62 -34.61
C GLY A 234 49.64 0.28 -34.72
N GLY A 235 49.66 -0.36 -35.89
CA GLY A 235 48.88 -1.57 -36.24
C GLY A 235 49.18 -2.87 -35.48
N PHE A 236 49.71 -2.82 -34.26
CA PHE A 236 49.72 -3.97 -33.35
C PHE A 236 48.53 -3.82 -32.39
N GLY A 237 47.54 -4.71 -32.54
CA GLY A 237 46.29 -4.67 -31.82
C GLY A 237 46.47 -4.50 -30.31
N GLN A 238 45.68 -3.60 -29.72
CA GLN A 238 45.58 -3.48 -28.27
C GLN A 238 45.11 -4.83 -27.71
N HIS A 239 45.78 -5.31 -26.66
CA HIS A 239 45.15 -6.29 -25.79
C HIS A 239 44.10 -5.52 -25.00
N ALA A 240 42.83 -5.72 -25.33
CA ALA A 240 41.73 -5.15 -24.56
C ALA A 240 41.88 -5.60 -23.10
N PRO A 241 41.75 -4.70 -22.12
CA PRO A 241 41.87 -5.06 -20.73
C PRO A 241 40.93 -6.22 -20.36
N THR A 242 41.47 -7.30 -19.80
CA THR A 242 40.77 -8.57 -19.55
C THR A 242 40.45 -8.81 -18.08
N ALA A 243 41.15 -8.14 -17.16
CA ALA A 243 40.86 -8.27 -15.74
C ALA A 243 39.47 -7.69 -15.46
N TYR A 244 38.67 -8.43 -14.69
CA TYR A 244 37.38 -7.99 -14.19
C TYR A 244 37.40 -8.03 -12.67
N LEU A 245 36.53 -7.24 -12.06
CA LEU A 245 36.28 -7.24 -10.63
C LEU A 245 34.82 -7.62 -10.42
N SER A 246 34.47 -8.34 -9.36
CA SER A 246 33.06 -8.54 -9.03
C SER A 246 32.57 -7.53 -7.99
N VAL A 247 31.26 -7.29 -7.96
CA VAL A 247 30.62 -6.57 -6.85
C VAL A 247 30.90 -7.29 -5.52
N GLN A 248 30.90 -8.62 -5.53
CA GLN A 248 31.17 -9.43 -4.35
C GLN A 248 32.63 -9.29 -3.88
N ASP A 249 33.60 -9.17 -4.79
CA ASP A 249 34.99 -8.83 -4.43
C ASP A 249 35.04 -7.45 -3.75
N LEU A 250 34.31 -6.45 -4.27
CA LEU A 250 34.21 -5.13 -3.65
C LEU A 250 33.55 -5.18 -2.27
N ASP A 251 32.46 -5.94 -2.08
CA ASP A 251 31.78 -6.10 -0.79
C ASP A 251 32.77 -6.56 0.30
N VAL A 252 33.65 -7.51 -0.03
CA VAL A 252 34.68 -8.04 0.88
C VAL A 252 35.68 -6.93 1.26
N LEU A 253 36.14 -6.16 0.29
CA LEU A 253 37.14 -5.10 0.49
C LEU A 253 36.57 -3.91 1.25
N GLN A 254 35.34 -3.52 0.93
CA GLN A 254 34.63 -2.46 1.64
C GLN A 254 34.32 -2.90 3.08
N ALA A 255 33.95 -4.16 3.32
CA ALA A 255 33.79 -4.69 4.68
C ALA A 255 35.11 -4.65 5.48
N ALA A 256 36.25 -4.87 4.81
CA ALA A 256 37.56 -4.70 5.43
C ALA A 256 37.87 -3.23 5.76
N ALA A 257 37.46 -2.28 4.90
CA ALA A 257 37.55 -0.85 5.19
C ALA A 257 36.66 -0.49 6.39
N ASP A 258 35.42 -0.98 6.45
CA ASP A 258 34.46 -0.66 7.50
C ASP A 258 34.95 -1.04 8.92
N ILE A 259 35.73 -2.13 9.05
CA ILE A 259 36.30 -2.58 10.33
C ILE A 259 37.66 -1.97 10.69
N THR A 260 38.26 -1.20 9.77
CA THR A 260 39.56 -0.56 9.98
C THR A 260 39.46 0.46 11.10
N TYR A 261 40.34 0.31 12.10
CA TYR A 261 40.32 1.13 13.30
C TYR A 261 40.90 2.53 13.04
N VAL A 262 40.19 3.57 13.48
CA VAL A 262 40.66 4.95 13.44
C VAL A 262 40.85 5.42 14.89
N PRO A 263 42.08 5.61 15.35
CA PRO A 263 42.35 6.11 16.71
C PRO A 263 41.76 7.51 16.96
N GLU A 264 41.39 7.81 18.20
CA GLU A 264 40.83 9.11 18.59
C GLU A 264 41.82 10.25 18.29
N GLU A 265 43.11 10.03 18.52
CA GLU A 265 44.15 11.01 18.26
C GLU A 265 44.31 11.28 16.75
N ILE A 266 43.98 10.31 15.89
CA ILE A 266 43.92 10.50 14.44
C ILE A 266 42.67 11.30 14.06
N CYS A 267 41.53 11.07 14.70
CA CYS A 267 40.33 11.88 14.50
C CYS A 267 40.59 13.36 14.85
N ASP A 268 41.27 13.62 15.97
CA ASP A 268 41.68 14.97 16.38
C ASP A 268 42.63 15.60 15.36
N ALA A 269 43.63 14.84 14.88
CA ALA A 269 44.55 15.30 13.85
C ALA A 269 43.84 15.62 12.52
N VAL A 270 42.83 14.83 12.11
CA VAL A 270 41.99 15.12 10.94
C VAL A 270 41.22 16.43 11.14
N ALA A 271 40.59 16.62 12.30
CA ALA A 271 39.85 17.84 12.60
C ALA A 271 40.76 19.08 12.61
N GLN A 272 41.97 18.94 13.18
CA GLN A 272 42.98 20.00 13.18
C GLN A 272 43.47 20.31 11.75
N LEU A 273 43.78 19.28 10.95
CA LEU A 273 44.23 19.44 9.57
C LEU A 273 43.19 20.19 8.73
N VAL A 274 41.93 19.76 8.79
CA VAL A 274 40.86 20.37 7.99
C VAL A 274 40.61 21.82 8.43
N THR A 275 40.61 22.10 9.74
CA THR A 275 40.47 23.48 10.25
C THR A 275 41.60 24.38 9.78
N MET A 276 42.86 23.96 9.94
CA MET A 276 44.02 24.74 9.48
C MET A 276 44.00 24.95 7.95
N LEU A 277 43.62 23.91 7.21
CA LEU A 277 43.53 23.98 5.75
C LEU A 277 42.44 24.97 5.30
N ASP A 278 41.27 24.97 5.93
CA ASP A 278 40.19 25.89 5.59
C ASP A 278 40.58 27.35 5.87
N GLU A 279 41.23 27.61 7.01
CA GLU A 279 41.74 28.94 7.38
C GLU A 279 42.77 29.47 6.36
N GLU A 280 43.78 28.66 6.00
CA GLU A 280 44.83 29.08 5.07
C GLU A 280 44.32 29.19 3.61
N LEU A 281 43.38 28.34 3.18
CA LEU A 281 42.70 28.48 1.89
C LEU A 281 41.87 29.77 1.83
N ALA A 282 41.17 30.11 2.91
CA ALA A 282 40.41 31.34 3.01
C ALA A 282 41.32 32.58 3.01
N GLU A 283 42.48 32.51 3.68
CA GLU A 283 43.48 33.57 3.66
C GLU A 283 44.09 33.77 2.27
N ALA A 284 44.46 32.68 1.58
CA ALA A 284 44.96 32.73 0.20
C ALA A 284 43.95 33.37 -0.76
N ARG A 285 42.66 33.05 -0.62
CA ARG A 285 41.57 33.68 -1.40
C ARG A 285 41.41 35.18 -1.11
N ARG A 286 41.66 35.62 0.13
CA ARG A 286 41.64 37.05 0.48
C ARG A 286 42.81 37.80 -0.13
N TYR A 287 43.98 37.16 -0.23
CA TYR A 287 45.20 37.75 -0.79
C TYR A 287 45.16 37.82 -2.32
N ASP A 288 44.75 36.74 -2.99
CA ASP A 288 44.55 36.71 -4.44
C ASP A 288 43.08 36.39 -4.78
N PRO A 289 42.28 37.38 -5.19
CA PRO A 289 40.90 37.16 -5.62
C PRO A 289 40.73 36.22 -6.83
N LYS A 290 41.80 35.97 -7.61
CA LYS A 290 41.76 35.01 -8.73
C LYS A 290 41.85 33.56 -8.26
N PHE A 291 42.43 33.34 -7.07
CA PHE A 291 42.49 32.05 -6.41
C PHE A 291 41.12 31.69 -5.84
N GLN A 292 40.52 30.66 -6.41
CA GLN A 292 39.25 30.11 -5.97
C GLN A 292 39.50 28.67 -5.50
N PRO A 293 39.41 28.39 -4.19
CA PRO A 293 39.52 27.02 -3.67
C PRO A 293 38.58 26.08 -4.41
N THR A 294 39.09 24.93 -4.81
CA THR A 294 38.39 23.92 -5.60
C THR A 294 37.35 23.15 -4.80
N ARG A 295 37.44 23.21 -3.46
CA ARG A 295 36.57 22.48 -2.53
C ARG A 295 36.15 23.38 -1.37
N TYR A 296 34.91 23.17 -0.90
CA TYR A 296 34.43 23.71 0.36
C TYR A 296 34.62 22.66 1.47
N LEU A 297 35.23 23.03 2.59
CA LEU A 297 35.56 22.10 3.67
C LEU A 297 34.49 22.15 4.77
N SER A 298 33.40 21.41 4.57
CA SER A 298 32.31 21.27 5.55
C SER A 298 32.61 20.26 6.66
N THR A 299 31.83 20.29 7.74
CA THR A 299 31.84 19.24 8.79
C THR A 299 31.62 17.84 8.19
N ARG A 300 30.79 17.74 7.13
CA ARG A 300 30.60 16.49 6.37
C ARG A 300 31.92 16.01 5.78
N THR A 301 32.68 16.90 5.14
CA THR A 301 33.98 16.57 4.56
C THR A 301 34.93 16.03 5.62
N THR A 302 34.96 16.62 6.82
CA THR A 302 35.78 16.13 7.94
C THR A 302 35.40 14.72 8.38
N VAL A 303 34.10 14.42 8.51
CA VAL A 303 33.63 13.06 8.85
C VAL A 303 33.98 12.09 7.73
N GLN A 304 33.75 12.46 6.47
CA GLN A 304 34.06 11.62 5.31
C GLN A 304 35.56 11.32 5.16
N ALA A 305 36.44 12.23 5.58
CA ALA A 305 37.88 12.00 5.59
C ALA A 305 38.26 10.72 6.37
N THR A 306 37.54 10.42 7.46
CA THR A 306 37.78 9.19 8.24
C THR A 306 37.41 7.91 7.47
N TYR A 307 36.32 7.92 6.68
CA TYR A 307 35.96 6.79 5.81
C TYR A 307 36.97 6.61 4.67
N VAL A 308 37.46 7.72 4.12
CA VAL A 308 38.52 7.69 3.08
C VAL A 308 39.82 7.15 3.66
N LEU A 309 40.21 7.52 4.88
CA LEU A 309 41.41 6.97 5.54
C LEU A 309 41.32 5.45 5.74
N ARG A 310 40.14 4.92 6.07
CA ARG A 310 39.92 3.48 6.14
C ARG A 310 40.16 2.80 4.77
N ALA A 311 39.65 3.40 3.70
CA ALA A 311 39.91 2.92 2.34
C ALA A 311 41.39 3.05 1.95
N VAL A 312 42.10 4.09 2.40
CA VAL A 312 43.54 4.26 2.20
C VAL A 312 44.33 3.12 2.83
N VAL A 313 43.99 2.69 4.04
CA VAL A 313 44.65 1.54 4.69
C VAL A 313 44.47 0.26 3.86
N ILE A 314 43.26 0.00 3.34
CA ILE A 314 43.02 -1.15 2.47
C ILE A 314 43.79 -1.03 1.16
N TYR A 315 43.78 0.14 0.54
CA TYR A 315 44.52 0.40 -0.69
C TYR A 315 46.04 0.20 -0.51
N ASP A 316 46.63 0.78 0.55
CA ASP A 316 48.05 0.63 0.89
C ASP A 316 48.37 -0.83 1.22
N LYS A 317 47.47 -1.56 1.90
CA LYS A 317 47.64 -3.00 2.14
C LYS A 317 47.67 -3.80 0.83
N ILE A 318 46.89 -3.41 -0.18
CA ILE A 318 46.86 -4.08 -1.49
C ILE A 318 48.10 -3.74 -2.32
N PHE A 319 48.51 -2.47 -2.40
CA PHE A 319 49.56 -2.04 -3.34
C PHE A 319 50.93 -1.78 -2.72
N GLY A 320 51.00 -1.44 -1.43
CA GLY A 320 52.22 -1.08 -0.71
C GLY A 320 52.54 -2.08 0.41
N ARG A 321 52.12 -1.77 1.64
CA ARG A 321 52.45 -2.53 2.87
C ARG A 321 51.53 -3.73 3.11
N LYS A 322 51.84 -4.87 2.51
CA LYS A 322 51.03 -6.12 2.57
C LYS A 322 50.70 -6.60 4.00
N ASP A 323 51.66 -6.55 4.91
CA ASP A 323 51.52 -7.09 6.28
C ASP A 323 50.99 -6.06 7.29
N ARG A 324 50.58 -4.88 6.83
CA ARG A 324 50.08 -3.81 7.68
C ARG A 324 48.79 -4.21 8.43
N ALA A 325 48.67 -3.74 9.66
CA ALA A 325 47.45 -3.87 10.46
C ALA A 325 46.29 -3.01 9.87
N LEU A 326 45.04 -3.41 10.14
CA LEU A 326 43.85 -2.63 9.76
C LEU A 326 43.62 -1.48 10.76
N GLN A 327 44.57 -0.56 10.79
CA GLN A 327 44.56 0.63 11.64
C GLN A 327 45.12 1.82 10.86
N VAL A 328 44.46 2.97 11.00
CA VAL A 328 44.95 4.24 10.45
C VAL A 328 46.13 4.74 11.26
N GLU A 329 47.19 5.13 10.57
CA GLU A 329 48.40 5.72 11.14
C GLU A 329 48.53 7.18 10.70
N HIS A 330 49.36 7.96 11.40
CA HIS A 330 49.61 9.37 11.05
C HIS A 330 50.07 9.56 9.59
N ALA A 331 50.86 8.64 9.05
CA ALA A 331 51.33 8.70 7.66
C ALA A 331 50.19 8.61 6.61
N ASP A 332 49.02 8.07 6.98
CA ASP A 332 47.88 8.00 6.05
C ASP A 332 47.22 9.36 5.84
N LEU A 333 47.40 10.30 6.77
CA LEU A 333 46.83 11.64 6.68
C LEU A 333 47.32 12.38 5.42
N GLU A 334 48.53 12.09 4.95
CA GLU A 334 49.05 12.64 3.69
C GLU A 334 48.15 12.29 2.49
N TRP A 335 47.52 11.11 2.49
CA TRP A 335 46.65 10.66 1.40
C TRP A 335 45.36 11.45 1.30
N LEU A 336 44.94 12.14 2.38
CA LEU A 336 43.77 13.02 2.36
C LEU A 336 43.91 14.15 1.34
N ARG A 337 45.11 14.46 0.86
CA ARG A 337 45.30 15.37 -0.29
C ARG A 337 44.49 14.98 -1.53
N LEU A 338 44.24 13.69 -1.74
CA LEU A 338 43.47 13.19 -2.89
C LEU A 338 41.96 13.38 -2.71
N PHE A 339 41.52 13.74 -1.50
CA PHE A 339 40.12 13.91 -1.12
C PHE A 339 39.78 15.37 -0.78
N LEU A 340 40.62 16.02 0.04
CA LEU A 340 40.45 17.39 0.50
C LEU A 340 40.77 18.43 -0.58
N LEU A 341 41.59 18.07 -1.58
CA LEU A 341 41.95 18.92 -2.70
C LEU A 341 41.48 18.31 -4.02
N MET A 342 41.56 19.10 -5.09
CA MET A 342 41.43 18.57 -6.43
C MET A 342 42.59 17.64 -6.80
N GLY A 343 42.27 16.40 -7.18
CA GLY A 343 43.24 15.39 -7.62
C GLY A 343 43.44 15.34 -9.14
N GLY A 344 43.89 14.18 -9.62
CA GLY A 344 44.08 13.88 -11.05
C GLY A 344 45.48 14.15 -11.57
N VAL A 345 46.01 15.35 -11.33
CA VAL A 345 47.39 15.71 -11.70
C VAL A 345 48.38 15.30 -10.60
N GLU A 346 49.54 14.75 -10.97
CA GLU A 346 50.60 14.45 -10.01
C GLU A 346 51.30 15.75 -9.56
N ARG A 347 51.47 15.95 -8.26
CA ARG A 347 52.04 17.18 -7.68
C ARG A 347 53.38 17.57 -8.31
N ALA A 348 54.29 16.61 -8.45
CA ALA A 348 55.60 16.81 -9.07
C ALA A 348 55.53 17.27 -10.54
N SER A 349 54.42 17.00 -11.22
CA SER A 349 54.21 17.34 -12.63
C SER A 349 53.52 18.69 -12.86
N ILE A 350 52.93 19.32 -11.82
CA ILE A 350 52.14 20.56 -11.97
C ILE A 350 52.99 21.68 -12.56
N ALA A 351 54.19 21.92 -12.01
CA ALA A 351 55.09 22.97 -12.51
C ALA A 351 55.49 22.74 -13.98
N ALA A 352 55.86 21.52 -14.34
CA ALA A 352 56.22 21.17 -15.73
C ALA A 352 55.05 21.34 -16.72
N ARG A 353 53.81 21.15 -16.27
CA ARG A 353 52.60 21.42 -17.07
C ARG A 353 52.34 22.92 -17.18
N LEU A 354 52.45 23.68 -16.09
CA LEU A 354 52.27 25.13 -16.07
C LEU A 354 53.22 25.87 -17.02
N GLU A 355 54.47 25.41 -17.15
CA GLU A 355 55.45 26.00 -18.08
C GLU A 355 55.03 25.89 -19.56
N ARG A 356 54.29 24.83 -19.92
CA ARG A 356 53.93 24.51 -21.30
C ARG A 356 52.50 24.86 -21.65
N GLU A 357 51.66 25.09 -20.65
CA GLU A 357 50.24 25.35 -20.85
C GLU A 357 50.00 26.73 -21.44
N THR A 358 49.24 26.75 -22.53
CA THR A 358 48.92 27.96 -23.31
C THR A 358 47.48 28.41 -23.12
N ASP A 359 46.55 27.50 -22.78
CA ASP A 359 45.17 27.87 -22.50
C ASP A 359 45.09 28.59 -21.14
N PRO A 360 44.63 29.86 -21.09
CA PRO A 360 44.48 30.60 -19.84
C PRO A 360 43.60 29.89 -18.80
N ARG A 361 42.59 29.12 -19.25
CA ARG A 361 41.64 28.44 -18.35
C ARG A 361 42.30 27.25 -17.66
N GLU A 362 42.97 26.40 -18.43
CA GLU A 362 43.73 25.24 -17.93
C GLU A 362 44.89 25.71 -17.06
N ARG A 363 45.60 26.77 -17.47
CA ARG A 363 46.67 27.38 -16.69
C ARG A 363 46.17 27.89 -15.33
N ARG A 364 45.03 28.59 -15.28
CA ARG A 364 44.42 29.03 -14.01
C ARG A 364 44.07 27.84 -13.11
N GLN A 365 43.50 26.77 -13.67
CA GLN A 365 43.16 25.57 -12.89
C GLN A 365 44.41 24.90 -12.29
N LEU A 366 45.49 24.78 -13.07
CA LEU A 366 46.76 24.21 -12.61
C LEU A 366 47.44 25.11 -11.56
N ASP A 367 47.32 26.43 -11.69
CA ASP A 367 47.86 27.40 -10.73
C ASP A 367 47.16 27.28 -9.37
N ILE A 368 45.82 27.20 -9.38
CA ILE A 368 45.02 26.92 -8.17
C ILE A 368 45.47 25.60 -7.53
N MET A 369 45.62 24.53 -8.31
CA MET A 369 46.07 23.23 -7.79
C MET A 369 47.49 23.28 -7.20
N ALA A 370 48.39 24.08 -7.76
CA ALA A 370 49.73 24.30 -7.21
C ALA A 370 49.66 25.00 -5.84
N THR A 371 48.89 26.09 -5.74
CA THR A 371 48.70 26.82 -4.48
C THR A 371 48.05 25.94 -3.42
N GLU A 372 47.00 25.18 -3.76
CA GLU A 372 46.35 24.25 -2.84
C GLU A 372 47.29 23.16 -2.31
N ALA A 373 48.15 22.61 -3.19
CA ALA A 373 49.13 21.62 -2.80
C ALA A 373 50.16 22.19 -1.81
N GLU A 374 50.65 23.41 -2.06
CA GLU A 374 51.59 24.08 -1.16
C GLU A 374 50.97 24.37 0.22
N ILE A 375 49.73 24.86 0.25
CA ILE A 375 49.00 25.12 1.50
C ILE A 375 48.81 23.82 2.28
N PHE A 376 48.37 22.74 1.61
CA PHE A 376 48.21 21.45 2.27
C PHE A 376 49.52 20.93 2.87
N ASP A 377 50.63 21.01 2.13
CA ASP A 377 51.93 20.54 2.61
C ASP A 377 52.42 21.32 3.83
N ARG A 378 52.14 22.63 3.86
CA ARG A 378 52.39 23.49 5.00
C ARG A 378 51.53 23.11 6.21
N CYS A 379 50.23 22.89 6.02
CA CYS A 379 49.31 22.48 7.09
C CYS A 379 49.65 21.09 7.63
N TYR A 380 49.92 20.13 6.74
CA TYR A 380 50.33 18.77 7.09
C TYR A 380 51.64 18.76 7.87
N GLY A 381 52.65 19.54 7.42
CA GLY A 381 53.92 19.67 8.11
C GLY A 381 53.85 20.35 9.49
N LYS A 382 52.79 21.12 9.76
CA LYS A 382 52.51 21.75 11.07
C LYS A 382 51.81 20.80 12.05
N LEU A 383 51.25 19.67 11.58
CA LEU A 383 50.53 18.75 12.47
C LEU A 383 51.51 18.08 13.45
N PRO A 384 51.13 17.97 14.74
CA PRO A 384 51.90 17.16 15.68
C PRO A 384 51.88 15.70 15.23
N ARG A 385 53.03 15.03 15.29
CA ARG A 385 53.09 13.60 14.99
C ARG A 385 52.28 12.83 16.04
N VAL A 386 51.33 12.05 15.55
CA VAL A 386 50.46 11.22 16.39
C VAL A 386 50.95 9.78 16.38
N ASP A 387 51.57 9.34 17.47
CA ASP A 387 51.87 7.93 17.71
C ASP A 387 50.67 7.32 18.44
N ALA A 388 49.64 6.95 17.67
CA ALA A 388 48.42 6.39 18.23
C ALA A 388 48.66 5.02 18.87
N PRO A 389 48.06 4.72 20.04
CA PRO A 389 48.18 3.43 20.66
C PRO A 389 47.68 2.32 19.72
N LEU A 390 48.33 1.16 19.77
CA LEU A 390 47.80 -0.05 19.14
C LEU A 390 46.39 -0.28 19.68
N ARG A 391 45.46 -0.62 18.78
CA ARG A 391 44.07 -0.95 19.10
C ARG A 391 43.97 -1.65 20.48
N PRO A 392 43.15 -1.14 21.42
CA PRO A 392 43.11 -1.67 22.79
C PRO A 392 42.91 -3.19 22.79
N ARG A 393 43.75 -3.89 23.57
CA ARG A 393 43.80 -5.35 23.62
C ARG A 393 42.47 -5.89 24.16
N ARG A 394 41.82 -6.76 23.37
CA ARG A 394 40.50 -7.36 23.62
C ARG A 394 40.51 -8.43 24.73
N LEU A 395 39.29 -8.71 25.24
CA LEU A 395 38.91 -9.98 25.89
C LEU A 395 39.47 -11.19 25.12
N GLU A 396 40.10 -12.13 25.83
CA GLU A 396 40.70 -13.34 25.27
C GLU A 396 39.63 -14.21 24.58
N LEU A 397 39.91 -14.72 23.37
CA LEU A 397 39.00 -15.61 22.62
C LEU A 397 38.52 -16.81 23.47
N SER A 398 39.40 -17.34 24.31
CA SER A 398 39.11 -18.44 25.24
C SER A 398 37.98 -18.10 26.24
N GLN A 399 37.85 -16.85 26.64
CA GLN A 399 36.79 -16.37 27.53
C GLN A 399 35.46 -16.25 26.78
N LEU A 400 35.49 -15.78 25.52
CA LEU A 400 34.28 -15.69 24.68
C LEU A 400 33.73 -17.08 24.31
N GLU A 401 34.62 -18.02 23.98
CA GLU A 401 34.25 -19.42 23.77
C GLU A 401 33.68 -20.06 25.03
N ALA A 402 34.26 -19.77 26.20
CA ALA A 402 33.75 -20.26 27.48
C ALA A 402 32.35 -19.70 27.79
N VAL A 403 32.12 -18.41 27.63
CA VAL A 403 30.80 -17.76 27.84
C VAL A 403 29.76 -18.34 26.88
N ALA A 404 30.07 -18.44 25.59
CA ALA A 404 29.16 -18.99 24.59
C ALA A 404 28.84 -20.47 24.89
N LYS A 405 29.84 -21.27 25.22
CA LYS A 405 29.69 -22.70 25.51
C LYS A 405 28.96 -22.95 26.83
N GLN A 406 29.19 -22.13 27.84
CA GLN A 406 28.51 -22.21 29.13
C GLN A 406 27.03 -21.84 28.98
N ALA A 407 26.72 -20.76 28.27
CA ALA A 407 25.34 -20.34 28.01
C ALA A 407 24.57 -21.37 27.17
N ARG A 408 25.21 -21.94 26.12
CA ARG A 408 24.60 -23.02 25.32
C ARG A 408 24.40 -24.32 26.10
N ARG A 409 25.24 -24.60 27.10
CA ARG A 409 25.12 -25.77 27.99
C ARG A 409 24.06 -25.59 29.08
N SER A 410 23.97 -24.41 29.69
CA SER A 410 22.93 -24.14 30.70
C SER A 410 21.55 -24.10 30.07
N GLY A 411 21.44 -23.55 28.86
CA GLY A 411 20.17 -23.44 28.15
C GLY A 411 19.19 -22.45 28.80
N GLU A 412 19.66 -21.63 29.74
CA GLU A 412 18.86 -20.58 30.37
C GLU A 412 18.74 -19.36 29.44
N PRO A 413 17.53 -18.82 29.21
CA PRO A 413 17.31 -17.68 28.30
C PRO A 413 18.19 -16.47 28.63
N ASN A 414 18.30 -16.11 29.91
CA ASN A 414 19.08 -14.96 30.36
C ASN A 414 20.60 -15.14 30.14
N ALA A 415 21.10 -16.37 30.29
CA ALA A 415 22.51 -16.68 30.05
C ALA A 415 22.86 -16.62 28.56
N LEU A 416 21.95 -17.09 27.69
CA LEU A 416 22.07 -16.98 26.24
C LEU A 416 21.98 -15.53 25.76
N GLU A 417 21.09 -14.72 26.33
CA GLU A 417 21.01 -13.29 26.04
C GLU A 417 22.30 -12.56 26.45
N HIS A 418 22.82 -12.83 27.65
CA HIS A 418 24.07 -12.26 28.12
C HIS A 418 25.26 -12.65 27.22
N ALA A 419 25.30 -13.91 26.77
CA ALA A 419 26.29 -14.37 25.80
C ALA A 419 26.15 -13.67 24.44
N VAL A 420 24.93 -13.47 23.94
CA VAL A 420 24.66 -12.72 22.71
C VAL A 420 25.15 -11.27 22.82
N ARG A 421 24.83 -10.57 23.93
CA ARG A 421 25.33 -9.21 24.19
C ARG A 421 26.86 -9.16 24.22
N THR A 422 27.48 -10.08 24.94
CA THR A 422 28.95 -10.14 25.09
C THR A 422 29.65 -10.44 23.76
N LEU A 423 29.11 -11.37 22.97
CA LEU A 423 29.63 -11.71 21.65
C LEU A 423 29.41 -10.58 20.65
N LEU A 424 28.31 -9.83 20.75
CA LEU A 424 28.03 -8.66 19.93
C LEU A 424 29.09 -7.57 20.14
N THR A 425 29.35 -7.21 21.40
CA THR A 425 30.42 -6.26 21.79
C THR A 425 31.79 -6.76 21.31
N ALA A 426 32.03 -8.07 21.37
CA ALA A 426 33.25 -8.68 20.85
C ALA A 426 33.33 -8.69 19.32
N THR A 427 32.22 -8.76 18.57
CA THR A 427 32.23 -8.62 17.12
C THR A 427 32.51 -7.21 16.65
N GLU A 428 31.98 -6.20 17.34
CA GLU A 428 32.03 -4.80 16.92
C GLU A 428 33.36 -4.10 17.23
N SER A 429 34.11 -4.59 18.22
CA SER A 429 35.45 -4.07 18.54
C SER A 429 36.52 -4.36 17.45
N GLY A 430 36.11 -4.85 16.27
CA GLY A 430 36.82 -5.34 15.06
C GLY A 430 38.21 -6.01 15.10
N ALA A 431 38.77 -6.46 16.23
CA ALA A 431 40.02 -7.24 16.27
C ALA A 431 39.99 -8.59 15.53
N THR A 432 41.16 -9.22 15.48
CA THR A 432 41.53 -10.44 14.74
C THR A 432 40.54 -11.60 14.86
N ASP A 433 39.85 -11.72 16.00
CA ASP A 433 38.92 -12.80 16.31
C ASP A 433 37.44 -12.44 16.12
N ALA A 434 37.12 -11.27 15.55
CA ALA A 434 35.74 -10.83 15.32
C ALA A 434 34.94 -11.85 14.49
N THR A 435 35.60 -12.56 13.57
CA THR A 435 35.02 -13.64 12.78
C THR A 435 34.57 -14.81 13.63
N LYS A 436 35.41 -15.30 14.55
CA LYS A 436 35.05 -16.40 15.46
C LYS A 436 33.97 -15.97 16.45
N ALA A 437 34.03 -14.74 16.96
CA ALA A 437 32.97 -14.18 17.79
C ALA A 437 31.63 -14.08 17.04
N ALA A 438 31.65 -13.74 15.74
CA ALA A 438 30.46 -13.71 14.89
C ALA A 438 29.89 -15.12 14.64
N HIS A 439 30.74 -16.11 14.39
CA HIS A 439 30.30 -17.50 14.32
C HIS A 439 29.68 -17.97 15.63
N LEU A 440 30.34 -17.68 16.76
CA LEU A 440 29.80 -18.00 18.08
C LEU A 440 28.47 -17.27 18.34
N LEU A 441 28.31 -16.03 17.86
CA LEU A 441 27.07 -15.26 17.96
C LEU A 441 25.95 -15.94 17.17
N VAL A 442 26.19 -16.27 15.89
CA VAL A 442 25.22 -16.96 15.02
C VAL A 442 24.79 -18.29 15.63
N ASP A 443 25.74 -19.10 16.11
CA ASP A 443 25.42 -20.37 16.76
C ASP A 443 24.63 -20.20 18.06
N THR A 444 24.94 -19.17 18.86
CA THR A 444 24.26 -18.92 20.14
C THR A 444 22.84 -18.44 19.90
N VAL A 445 22.63 -17.55 18.92
CA VAL A 445 21.31 -17.12 18.43
C VAL A 445 20.54 -18.31 17.85
N GLY A 446 21.19 -19.18 17.06
CA GLY A 446 20.59 -20.40 16.52
C GLY A 446 20.19 -21.40 17.61
N THR A 447 20.96 -21.51 18.70
CA THR A 447 20.62 -22.36 19.85
C THR A 447 19.44 -21.81 20.63
N LEU A 448 19.43 -20.49 20.90
CA LEU A 448 18.31 -19.80 21.53
C LEU A 448 17.02 -19.97 20.71
N PHE A 449 17.11 -19.77 19.39
CA PHE A 449 15.99 -19.94 18.48
C PHE A 449 15.53 -21.41 18.37
N GLY A 450 16.47 -22.36 18.35
CA GLY A 450 16.16 -23.79 18.33
C GLY A 450 15.55 -24.31 19.65
N GLN A 451 15.88 -23.70 20.80
CA GLN A 451 15.21 -23.95 22.07
C GLN A 451 13.82 -23.34 22.07
N ALA A 452 13.69 -22.12 21.55
CA ALA A 452 12.41 -21.47 21.41
C ALA A 452 11.43 -22.30 20.57
N LEU A 453 11.92 -22.82 19.44
CA LEU A 453 11.19 -23.76 18.60
C LEU A 453 10.83 -25.04 19.32
N ARG A 454 11.78 -25.67 20.03
CA ARG A 454 11.52 -26.93 20.75
C ARG A 454 10.57 -26.77 21.92
N GLY A 455 10.64 -25.64 22.64
CA GLY A 455 9.72 -25.29 23.73
C GLY A 455 8.32 -24.94 23.22
N GLY A 456 8.22 -24.29 22.05
CA GLY A 456 6.94 -23.96 21.41
C GLY A 456 6.27 -25.11 20.65
N LEU A 457 7.02 -26.13 20.22
CA LEU A 457 6.52 -27.28 19.45
C LEU A 457 6.19 -28.51 20.32
N THR A 458 6.41 -28.46 21.63
CA THR A 458 6.00 -29.53 22.55
C THR A 458 4.49 -29.48 22.80
N PRO A 459 3.72 -30.53 22.45
CA PRO A 459 2.29 -30.59 22.72
C PRO A 459 2.08 -30.74 24.23
N GLY A 460 1.72 -29.65 24.92
CA GLY A 460 1.46 -29.67 26.36
C GLY A 460 1.53 -28.35 27.12
N LEU A 461 2.09 -27.27 26.54
CA LEU A 461 2.03 -25.95 27.17
C LEU A 461 0.71 -25.24 26.86
N HIS A 462 -0.33 -25.61 27.62
CA HIS A 462 -1.63 -24.94 27.67
C HIS A 462 -1.61 -23.65 28.50
N GLU A 463 -0.44 -23.02 28.72
CA GLU A 463 -0.37 -21.74 29.40
C GLU A 463 -0.21 -20.60 28.38
N PRO A 464 -1.13 -19.61 28.37
CA PRO A 464 -1.11 -18.49 27.42
C PRO A 464 0.19 -17.65 27.47
N ASP A 465 0.97 -17.80 28.54
CA ASP A 465 2.26 -17.13 28.70
C ASP A 465 3.41 -17.76 27.89
N GLY A 466 3.30 -19.01 27.41
CA GLY A 466 4.42 -19.72 26.77
C GLY A 466 4.90 -19.08 25.45
N LEU A 467 3.98 -18.86 24.51
CA LEU A 467 4.31 -18.24 23.22
C LEU A 467 4.60 -16.73 23.39
N ALA A 468 3.86 -16.05 24.27
CA ALA A 468 4.02 -14.63 24.54
C ALA A 468 5.34 -14.30 25.27
N ALA A 469 5.80 -15.17 26.18
CA ALA A 469 7.09 -15.03 26.86
C ALA A 469 8.25 -15.35 25.91
N LEU A 470 8.12 -16.42 25.11
CA LEU A 470 9.08 -16.78 24.07
C LEU A 470 9.32 -15.63 23.09
N SER A 471 8.22 -15.05 22.61
CA SER A 471 8.29 -13.97 21.65
C SER A 471 8.78 -12.66 22.27
N ARG A 472 8.46 -12.33 23.53
CA ARG A 472 9.06 -11.20 24.24
C ARG A 472 10.58 -11.30 24.29
N HIS A 473 11.11 -12.46 24.68
CA HIS A 473 12.56 -12.67 24.75
C HIS A 473 13.24 -12.59 23.39
N LEU A 474 12.64 -13.15 22.34
CA LEU A 474 13.21 -13.09 21.00
C LEU A 474 13.08 -11.70 20.37
N THR A 475 12.05 -10.93 20.74
CA THR A 475 11.94 -9.51 20.40
C THR A 475 12.97 -8.67 21.14
N GLU A 476 13.23 -8.91 22.42
CA GLU A 476 14.29 -8.22 23.19
C GLU A 476 15.69 -8.49 22.61
N VAL A 477 15.95 -9.73 22.18
CA VAL A 477 17.19 -10.08 21.48
C VAL A 477 17.28 -9.39 20.13
N ALA A 478 16.20 -9.37 19.35
CA ALA A 478 16.15 -8.64 18.07
C ALA A 478 16.37 -7.12 18.26
N ASP A 479 15.70 -6.51 19.24
CA ASP A 479 15.85 -5.09 19.60
C ASP A 479 17.29 -4.78 20.05
N THR A 480 17.92 -5.68 20.79
CA THR A 480 19.32 -5.53 21.23
C THR A 480 20.27 -5.59 20.04
N LEU A 481 20.03 -6.49 19.08
CA LEU A 481 20.79 -6.59 17.83
C LEU A 481 20.60 -5.34 16.94
N GLU A 482 19.43 -4.69 16.99
CA GLU A 482 19.08 -3.53 16.16
C GLU A 482 19.54 -2.19 16.73
N ARG A 483 19.51 -2.02 18.06
CA ARG A 483 20.00 -0.80 18.74
C ARG A 483 21.52 -0.62 18.68
N THR A 484 22.24 -1.60 18.16
CA THR A 484 23.70 -1.60 18.14
C THR A 484 24.21 -1.33 16.71
N PRO A 485 24.96 -0.24 16.48
CA PRO A 485 25.37 0.16 15.13
C PRO A 485 26.40 -0.82 14.54
N GLY A 486 26.07 -1.48 13.41
CA GLY A 486 26.99 -2.36 12.68
C GLY A 486 26.36 -3.69 12.26
N ARG A 487 27.04 -4.81 12.58
CA ARG A 487 26.74 -6.18 12.09
C ARG A 487 25.50 -6.84 12.73
N GLY A 488 24.91 -6.23 13.76
CA GLY A 488 23.72 -6.75 14.45
C GLY A 488 22.42 -6.60 13.64
N LEU A 489 22.32 -5.55 12.81
CA LEU A 489 21.08 -5.19 12.11
C LEU A 489 20.59 -6.26 11.12
N PRO A 490 21.43 -6.89 10.27
CA PRO A 490 20.97 -7.97 9.38
C PRO A 490 20.53 -9.23 10.13
N LEU A 491 21.18 -9.54 11.26
CA LEU A 491 20.80 -10.68 12.12
C LEU A 491 19.48 -10.41 12.84
N ALA A 492 19.26 -9.18 13.29
CA ALA A 492 17.99 -8.71 13.84
C ALA A 492 16.85 -8.87 12.82
N HIS A 493 17.06 -8.39 11.58
CA HIS A 493 16.09 -8.52 10.50
C HIS A 493 15.79 -9.97 10.13
N TRP A 494 16.81 -10.82 10.02
CA TRP A 494 16.63 -12.26 9.77
C TRP A 494 15.83 -12.94 10.87
N LEU A 495 16.15 -12.66 12.14
CA LEU A 495 15.46 -13.21 13.30
C LEU A 495 13.99 -12.76 13.33
N ARG A 496 13.72 -11.47 13.12
CA ARG A 496 12.35 -10.92 13.00
C ARG A 496 11.56 -11.58 11.87
N GLY A 497 12.15 -11.70 10.68
CA GLY A 497 11.51 -12.36 9.52
C GLY A 497 11.18 -13.82 9.79
N ARG A 498 12.08 -14.56 10.45
CA ARG A 498 11.83 -15.96 10.79
C ARG A 498 10.78 -16.12 11.89
N LEU A 499 10.76 -15.24 12.90
CA LEU A 499 9.73 -15.22 13.94
C LEU A 499 8.34 -14.95 13.35
N LEU A 500 8.24 -14.03 12.38
CA LEU A 500 7.00 -13.75 11.66
C LEU A 500 6.48 -14.99 10.94
N HIS A 501 7.35 -15.69 10.20
CA HIS A 501 6.96 -16.94 9.52
C HIS A 501 6.46 -18.02 10.49
N LEU A 502 7.14 -18.22 11.62
CA LEU A 502 6.69 -19.20 12.62
C LEU A 502 5.37 -18.81 13.27
N LEU A 503 5.16 -17.52 13.51
CA LEU A 503 3.92 -16.99 14.03
C LEU A 503 2.78 -17.24 13.03
N ASP A 504 3.01 -16.96 11.74
CA ASP A 504 2.03 -17.20 10.67
C ASP A 504 1.71 -18.69 10.52
N ASP A 505 2.71 -19.59 10.59
CA ASP A 505 2.50 -21.04 10.58
C ASP A 505 1.72 -21.52 11.83
N ALA A 506 2.04 -20.99 13.00
CA ALA A 506 1.33 -21.28 14.24
C ALA A 506 -0.13 -20.82 14.14
N LEU A 507 -0.40 -19.64 13.57
CA LEU A 507 -1.75 -19.14 13.34
C LEU A 507 -2.56 -20.03 12.37
N ARG A 508 -1.92 -20.53 11.30
CA ARG A 508 -2.55 -21.46 10.35
C ARG A 508 -2.98 -22.78 11.03
N LEU A 509 -2.14 -23.30 11.92
CA LEU A 509 -2.28 -24.64 12.52
C LEU A 509 -3.01 -24.66 13.88
N SER A 510 -2.93 -23.61 14.69
CA SER A 510 -3.43 -23.60 16.09
C SER A 510 -4.93 -23.38 16.25
N VAL A 511 -5.59 -22.78 15.25
CA VAL A 511 -6.99 -22.35 15.40
C VAL A 511 -7.94 -23.41 14.84
N SER A 512 -8.08 -24.54 15.51
CA SER A 512 -9.26 -25.44 15.37
C SER A 512 -10.10 -25.27 16.64
N PRO A 513 -11.44 -25.45 16.65
CA PRO A 513 -12.24 -25.34 17.88
C PRO A 513 -11.56 -26.12 19.01
N THR A 514 -11.06 -25.36 19.97
CA THR A 514 -10.24 -25.91 21.04
C THR A 514 -11.08 -26.93 21.80
N ALA A 515 -10.51 -28.08 22.15
CA ALA A 515 -11.21 -29.10 22.96
C ALA A 515 -11.81 -28.50 24.25
N ALA A 516 -11.23 -27.40 24.74
CA ALA A 516 -11.76 -26.57 25.82
C ALA A 516 -13.08 -25.86 25.48
N THR A 517 -13.22 -25.25 24.30
CA THR A 517 -14.50 -24.63 23.87
C THR A 517 -15.59 -25.68 23.71
N VAL A 518 -15.28 -26.82 23.09
CA VAL A 518 -16.22 -27.95 22.99
C VAL A 518 -16.55 -28.50 24.39
N GLY A 519 -15.57 -28.62 25.28
CA GLY A 519 -15.75 -29.07 26.66
C GLY A 519 -16.66 -28.14 27.47
N THR A 520 -16.46 -26.82 27.37
CA THR A 520 -17.32 -25.81 28.01
C THR A 520 -18.75 -25.90 27.50
N LEU A 521 -18.94 -26.06 26.19
CA LEU A 521 -20.27 -26.16 25.58
C LEU A 521 -20.97 -27.50 25.86
N ALA A 522 -20.22 -28.60 25.96
CA ALA A 522 -20.76 -29.93 26.24
C ALA A 522 -21.16 -30.15 27.71
N SER A 523 -20.59 -29.40 28.64
CA SER A 523 -20.73 -29.60 30.09
C SER A 523 -21.82 -28.73 30.73
N ASN A 524 -22.96 -28.54 30.06
CA ASN A 524 -24.09 -27.73 30.55
C ASN A 524 -23.64 -26.31 31.00
N PRO A 525 -23.21 -25.46 30.06
CA PRO A 525 -22.49 -24.23 30.34
C PRO A 525 -23.26 -23.24 31.22
N SER A 526 -22.58 -22.60 32.18
CA SER A 526 -23.06 -21.39 32.84
C SER A 526 -22.73 -20.15 32.00
N VAL A 527 -23.51 -19.08 32.15
CA VAL A 527 -23.24 -17.79 31.47
C VAL A 527 -21.84 -17.27 31.79
N GLU A 528 -21.39 -17.45 33.04
CA GLU A 528 -20.07 -17.03 33.50
C GLU A 528 -18.94 -17.82 32.82
N ALA A 529 -19.07 -19.15 32.70
CA ALA A 529 -18.07 -19.99 32.06
C ALA A 529 -17.92 -19.67 30.55
N VAL A 530 -19.02 -19.41 29.86
CA VAL A 530 -18.99 -19.02 28.45
C VAL A 530 -18.41 -17.62 28.26
N THR A 531 -18.74 -16.67 29.15
CA THR A 531 -18.19 -15.31 29.12
C THR A 531 -16.69 -15.32 29.31
N LYS A 532 -16.21 -16.04 30.33
CA LYS A 532 -14.77 -16.23 30.57
C LYS A 532 -14.07 -16.80 29.34
N ARG A 533 -14.69 -17.77 28.66
CA ARG A 533 -14.10 -18.38 27.47
C ARG A 533 -14.01 -17.43 26.27
N ILE A 534 -15.02 -16.57 26.08
CA ILE A 534 -15.01 -15.52 25.05
C ILE A 534 -13.84 -14.56 25.30
N ASP A 535 -13.68 -14.10 26.54
CA ASP A 535 -12.61 -13.19 26.93
C ASP A 535 -11.21 -13.80 26.75
N GLU A 536 -11.02 -15.07 27.16
CA GLU A 536 -9.76 -15.80 26.96
C GLU A 536 -9.38 -15.86 25.47
N ARG A 537 -10.33 -16.21 24.60
CA ARG A 537 -10.06 -16.38 23.17
C ARG A 537 -9.79 -15.08 22.44
N LEU A 538 -10.52 -14.01 22.76
CA LEU A 538 -10.21 -12.68 22.25
C LEU A 538 -8.84 -12.20 22.74
N GLY A 539 -8.54 -12.38 24.03
CA GLY A 539 -7.25 -11.98 24.63
C GLY A 539 -6.04 -12.70 24.02
N GLU A 540 -6.16 -14.00 23.74
CA GLU A 540 -5.11 -14.78 23.07
C GLU A 540 -4.78 -14.21 21.68
N LEU A 541 -5.79 -13.92 20.85
CA LEU A 541 -5.54 -13.40 19.50
C LEU A 541 -5.13 -11.91 19.49
N GLU A 542 -5.64 -11.10 20.44
CA GLU A 542 -5.18 -9.72 20.68
C GLU A 542 -3.69 -9.68 21.04
N ALA A 543 -3.22 -10.61 21.88
CA ALA A 543 -1.80 -10.73 22.24
C ALA A 543 -0.93 -11.11 21.03
N LEU A 544 -1.38 -12.07 20.21
CA LEU A 544 -0.69 -12.48 18.99
C LEU A 544 -0.67 -11.35 17.95
N PHE A 545 -1.74 -10.58 17.83
CA PHE A 545 -1.81 -9.41 16.95
C PHE A 545 -0.83 -8.32 17.37
N GLY A 546 -0.78 -8.00 18.68
CA GLY A 546 0.19 -7.05 19.24
C GLY A 546 1.63 -7.47 18.94
N LEU A 547 1.92 -8.77 19.08
CA LEU A 547 3.21 -9.34 18.76
C LEU A 547 3.58 -9.25 17.28
N ARG A 548 2.65 -9.64 16.39
CA ARG A 548 2.81 -9.53 14.94
C ARG A 548 3.11 -8.09 14.53
N ARG A 549 2.42 -7.12 15.14
CA ARG A 549 2.63 -5.68 14.89
C ARG A 549 4.03 -5.23 15.30
N LEU A 550 4.52 -5.65 16.48
CA LEU A 550 5.88 -5.33 16.96
C LEU A 550 6.98 -5.92 16.07
N LEU A 551 6.78 -7.15 15.58
CA LEU A 551 7.71 -7.79 14.67
C LEU A 551 7.72 -7.11 13.29
N ARG A 552 6.56 -6.71 12.76
CA ARG A 552 6.45 -5.94 11.49
C ARG A 552 7.04 -4.53 11.60
N SER A 553 6.88 -3.84 12.73
CA SER A 553 7.33 -2.43 12.84
C SER A 553 8.85 -2.26 12.78
N GLY A 554 9.63 -3.27 13.17
CA GLY A 554 11.10 -3.27 13.04
C GLY A 554 11.64 -4.11 11.88
N TYR A 555 10.76 -4.68 11.03
CA TYR A 555 11.15 -5.36 9.80
C TYR A 555 10.85 -4.43 8.63
N ALA A 556 11.85 -3.66 8.19
CA ALA A 556 11.75 -2.93 6.93
C ALA A 556 11.74 -3.96 5.78
N MET A 557 10.55 -4.20 5.23
CA MET A 557 10.19 -5.19 4.22
C MET A 557 11.31 -5.48 3.20
N GLY A 558 12.06 -6.56 3.44
CA GLY A 558 12.81 -7.27 2.41
C GLY A 558 11.87 -8.20 1.65
N ALA A 559 11.96 -8.18 0.32
CA ALA A 559 11.17 -8.99 -0.61
C ALA A 559 11.07 -10.45 -0.15
N GLY A 560 9.84 -10.91 0.12
CA GLY A 560 9.55 -12.31 0.43
C GLY A 560 8.53 -12.54 1.55
N SER A 561 7.28 -12.09 1.41
CA SER A 561 6.12 -12.83 1.97
C SER A 561 4.82 -12.37 1.30
N VAL A 562 4.57 -12.89 0.10
CA VAL A 562 3.31 -12.68 -0.63
C VAL A 562 2.12 -13.41 0.04
N ASP A 563 2.32 -14.11 1.17
CA ASP A 563 1.30 -14.98 1.80
C ASP A 563 1.11 -14.76 3.33
N SER A 564 1.69 -13.70 3.93
CA SER A 564 1.61 -13.45 5.39
C SER A 564 0.27 -12.87 5.85
N ASP A 565 -0.45 -12.13 4.99
CA ASP A 565 -1.77 -11.61 5.33
C ASP A 565 -2.86 -12.69 5.22
N GLY A 566 -2.72 -13.65 4.30
CA GLY A 566 -3.65 -14.79 4.18
C GLY A 566 -3.68 -15.72 5.40
N ALA A 567 -2.56 -15.89 6.11
CA ALA A 567 -2.49 -16.66 7.35
C ALA A 567 -3.36 -16.03 8.46
N TRP A 568 -3.29 -14.71 8.57
CA TRP A 568 -4.01 -13.92 9.56
C TRP A 568 -5.52 -13.93 9.28
N ASP A 569 -5.92 -13.75 8.02
CA ASP A 569 -7.32 -13.80 7.62
C ASP A 569 -7.98 -15.15 7.91
N VAL A 570 -7.24 -16.25 7.69
CA VAL A 570 -7.70 -17.59 8.05
C VAL A 570 -7.89 -17.73 9.56
N ALA A 571 -6.96 -17.22 10.37
CA ALA A 571 -7.08 -17.25 11.83
C ALA A 571 -8.27 -16.42 12.34
N LEU A 572 -8.48 -15.21 11.78
CA LEU A 572 -9.62 -14.36 12.11
C LEU A 572 -10.96 -15.03 11.77
N THR A 573 -11.05 -15.69 10.62
CA THR A 573 -12.25 -16.44 10.20
C THR A 573 -12.61 -17.52 11.20
N LYS A 574 -11.62 -18.31 11.62
CA LYS A 574 -11.87 -19.41 12.56
C LYS A 574 -12.18 -18.90 13.98
N LEU A 575 -11.58 -17.79 14.42
CA LEU A 575 -11.96 -17.15 15.69
C LEU A 575 -13.40 -16.67 15.63
N GLU A 576 -13.82 -16.02 14.55
CA GLU A 576 -15.18 -15.53 14.39
C GLU A 576 -16.21 -16.65 14.44
N ASP A 577 -15.90 -17.81 13.83
CA ASP A 577 -16.73 -19.02 13.92
C ASP A 577 -16.83 -19.53 15.37
N GLU A 578 -15.72 -19.56 16.11
CA GLU A 578 -15.68 -19.98 17.51
C GLU A 578 -16.45 -19.03 18.43
N LEU A 579 -16.27 -17.72 18.25
CA LEU A 579 -16.99 -16.68 18.98
C LEU A 579 -18.49 -16.75 18.69
N THR A 580 -18.88 -17.02 17.45
CA THR A 580 -20.29 -17.22 17.06
C THR A 580 -20.92 -18.38 17.84
N LEU A 581 -20.22 -19.51 17.99
CA LEU A 581 -20.70 -20.66 18.77
C LEU A 581 -20.86 -20.35 20.26
N LEU A 582 -19.86 -19.70 20.86
CA LEU A 582 -19.89 -19.31 22.27
C LEU A 582 -21.01 -18.30 22.55
N TRP A 583 -21.13 -17.28 21.70
CA TRP A 583 -22.19 -16.29 21.81
C TRP A 583 -23.58 -16.87 21.55
N ASP A 584 -23.75 -17.84 20.64
CA ASP A 584 -25.02 -18.56 20.47
C ASP A 584 -25.44 -19.30 21.74
N ALA A 585 -24.49 -20.01 22.38
CA ALA A 585 -24.75 -20.72 23.63
C ALA A 585 -25.14 -19.75 24.75
N ARG A 586 -24.41 -18.63 24.87
CA ARG A 586 -24.71 -17.57 25.84
C ARG A 586 -26.09 -16.96 25.61
N PHE A 587 -26.38 -16.60 24.35
CA PHE A 587 -27.67 -16.03 23.95
C PHE A 587 -28.81 -16.98 24.32
N ARG A 588 -28.66 -18.28 24.02
CA ARG A 588 -29.65 -19.31 24.33
C ARG A 588 -29.93 -19.42 25.83
N LEU A 589 -28.89 -19.44 26.67
CA LEU A 589 -29.02 -19.52 28.12
C LEU A 589 -29.79 -18.31 28.69
N THR A 590 -29.47 -17.10 28.21
CA THR A 590 -30.14 -15.86 28.63
C THR A 590 -31.57 -15.78 28.09
N ALA A 591 -31.79 -16.09 26.81
CA ALA A 591 -33.09 -16.02 26.17
C ALA A 591 -34.07 -17.07 26.69
N MET A 592 -33.63 -18.31 26.96
CA MET A 592 -34.49 -19.33 27.56
C MET A 592 -34.93 -18.91 28.97
N ALA A 593 -34.03 -18.34 29.79
CA ALA A 593 -34.39 -17.85 31.11
C ALA A 593 -35.44 -16.73 31.07
N LEU A 594 -35.39 -15.87 30.05
CA LEU A 594 -36.38 -14.81 29.81
C LEU A 594 -37.71 -15.36 29.26
N LEU A 595 -37.68 -16.16 28.19
CA LEU A 595 -38.87 -16.70 27.52
C LEU A 595 -39.70 -17.63 28.42
N THR A 596 -39.07 -18.33 29.37
CA THR A 596 -39.79 -19.15 30.35
C THR A 596 -40.63 -18.30 31.32
N ARG A 597 -40.27 -17.03 31.52
CA ARG A 597 -40.97 -16.06 32.39
C ARG A 597 -41.94 -15.15 31.63
N ALA A 598 -41.87 -15.12 30.30
CA ALA A 598 -42.31 -13.99 29.48
C ALA A 598 -43.18 -14.37 28.26
N SER A 599 -44.06 -15.38 28.35
CA SER A 599 -44.86 -15.82 27.18
C SER A 599 -45.84 -14.79 26.61
N LYS A 600 -45.96 -13.60 27.24
CA LYS A 600 -46.83 -12.48 26.83
C LYS A 600 -46.16 -11.09 26.83
N MET A 601 -44.84 -10.99 26.97
CA MET A 601 -44.17 -9.67 26.99
C MET A 601 -44.13 -9.06 25.58
N PRO A 602 -44.38 -7.74 25.44
CA PRO A 602 -44.20 -7.03 24.18
C PRO A 602 -42.72 -7.01 23.76
N LEU A 603 -42.48 -6.83 22.45
CA LEU A 603 -41.15 -6.93 21.84
C LEU A 603 -40.16 -5.94 22.46
N ASP A 604 -40.60 -4.71 22.75
CA ASP A 604 -39.81 -3.66 23.39
C ASP A 604 -39.26 -4.10 24.77
N GLU A 605 -40.06 -4.80 25.56
CA GLU A 605 -39.69 -5.26 26.90
C GLU A 605 -38.71 -6.45 26.83
N VAL A 606 -38.88 -7.32 25.83
CA VAL A 606 -37.93 -8.41 25.54
C VAL A 606 -36.59 -7.85 25.07
N LEU A 607 -36.60 -6.88 24.14
CA LEU A 607 -35.38 -6.22 23.66
C LEU A 607 -34.66 -5.46 24.78
N ARG A 608 -35.40 -4.79 25.66
CA ARG A 608 -34.84 -4.12 26.85
C ARG A 608 -34.19 -5.10 27.82
N ALA A 609 -34.79 -6.27 28.02
CA ALA A 609 -34.21 -7.33 28.86
C ALA A 609 -32.94 -7.97 28.25
N LEU A 610 -32.84 -8.01 26.91
CA LEU A 610 -31.66 -8.50 26.20
C LEU A 610 -30.56 -7.44 26.02
N SER A 611 -30.87 -6.15 26.22
CA SER A 611 -29.95 -5.03 25.99
C SER A 611 -28.56 -5.16 26.65
N PRO A 612 -28.41 -5.59 27.92
CA PRO A 612 -27.09 -5.75 28.53
C PRO A 612 -26.20 -6.77 27.79
N MET A 613 -26.81 -7.87 27.33
CA MET A 613 -26.12 -8.90 26.57
C MET A 613 -25.74 -8.42 25.16
N LEU A 614 -26.65 -7.69 24.50
CA LEU A 614 -26.39 -7.10 23.17
C LEU A 614 -25.26 -6.07 23.21
N THR A 615 -25.22 -5.22 24.24
CA THR A 615 -24.13 -4.25 24.46
C THR A 615 -22.78 -4.96 24.60
N GLN A 616 -22.73 -6.07 25.33
CA GLN A 616 -21.50 -6.84 25.47
C GLN A 616 -21.10 -7.55 24.17
N LEU A 617 -22.06 -8.10 23.41
CA LEU A 617 -21.80 -8.67 22.09
C LEU A 617 -21.20 -7.62 21.12
N HIS A 618 -21.72 -6.40 21.16
CA HIS A 618 -21.22 -5.30 20.34
C HIS A 618 -19.82 -4.84 20.77
N THR A 619 -19.55 -4.88 22.09
CA THR A 619 -18.21 -4.61 22.64
C THR A 619 -17.19 -5.63 22.14
N ASP A 620 -17.55 -6.92 22.18
CA ASP A 620 -16.67 -7.99 21.71
C ASP A 620 -16.49 -8.00 20.19
N ALA A 621 -17.54 -7.67 19.43
CA ALA A 621 -17.43 -7.44 17.98
C ALA A 621 -16.50 -6.26 17.66
N THR A 622 -16.53 -5.20 18.45
CA THR A 622 -15.60 -4.07 18.33
C THR A 622 -14.16 -4.48 18.65
N ARG A 623 -13.96 -5.32 19.67
CA ARG A 623 -12.64 -5.90 20.00
C ARG A 623 -12.11 -6.74 18.84
N PHE A 624 -12.96 -7.60 18.26
CA PHE A 624 -12.62 -8.39 17.07
C PHE A 624 -12.24 -7.49 15.88
N ALA A 625 -13.01 -6.44 15.61
CA ALA A 625 -12.74 -5.52 14.50
C ALA A 625 -11.36 -4.85 14.58
N ARG A 626 -10.86 -4.57 15.80
CA ARG A 626 -9.52 -4.02 16.03
C ARG A 626 -8.38 -4.94 15.62
N LEU A 627 -8.65 -6.22 15.38
CA LEU A 627 -7.67 -7.20 14.88
C LEU A 627 -7.45 -7.12 13.37
N GLY A 628 -8.12 -6.17 12.69
CA GLY A 628 -7.84 -5.80 11.30
C GLY A 628 -8.91 -6.21 10.29
N ARG A 629 -10.08 -6.70 10.73
CA ARG A 629 -11.20 -7.05 9.85
C ARG A 629 -12.54 -6.81 10.53
N GLU A 630 -13.47 -6.14 9.86
CA GLU A 630 -14.87 -6.08 10.31
C GLU A 630 -15.51 -7.47 10.21
N GLY A 631 -16.09 -7.94 11.31
CA GLY A 631 -16.75 -9.24 11.38
C GLY A 631 -18.26 -9.12 11.35
N GLU A 632 -18.93 -10.18 10.93
CA GLU A 632 -20.38 -10.35 10.93
C GLU A 632 -20.90 -10.97 12.25
N LEU A 633 -20.06 -11.03 13.30
CA LEU A 633 -20.37 -11.67 14.58
C LEU A 633 -21.74 -11.27 15.16
N VAL A 634 -22.07 -9.97 15.15
CA VAL A 634 -23.36 -9.46 15.65
C VAL A 634 -24.52 -10.03 14.83
N ALA A 635 -24.44 -9.94 13.50
CA ALA A 635 -25.47 -10.41 12.59
C ALA A 635 -25.65 -11.94 12.66
N ARG A 636 -24.54 -12.70 12.70
CA ARG A 636 -24.53 -14.16 12.77
C ARG A 636 -25.13 -14.72 14.06
N VAL A 637 -24.94 -14.03 15.19
CA VAL A 637 -25.49 -14.44 16.49
C VAL A 637 -26.94 -13.99 16.67
N THR A 638 -27.24 -12.73 16.36
CA THR A 638 -28.56 -12.13 16.67
C THR A 638 -29.63 -12.43 15.62
N GLY A 639 -29.28 -12.47 14.34
CA GLY A 639 -30.20 -12.69 13.21
C GLY A 639 -31.07 -13.94 13.39
N PRO A 640 -30.47 -15.14 13.50
CA PRO A 640 -31.20 -16.40 13.66
C PRO A 640 -32.05 -16.54 14.92
N ARG A 641 -31.97 -15.58 15.86
CA ARG A 641 -32.61 -15.65 17.19
C ARG A 641 -33.69 -14.59 17.39
N ILE A 642 -33.49 -13.42 16.82
CA ILE A 642 -34.45 -12.31 16.88
C ILE A 642 -35.48 -12.45 15.75
N GLU A 643 -35.09 -12.98 14.59
CA GLU A 643 -35.99 -13.18 13.46
C GLU A 643 -37.28 -13.96 13.83
N PRO A 644 -37.25 -15.11 14.55
CA PRO A 644 -38.47 -15.82 14.93
C PRO A 644 -39.34 -15.07 15.95
N LEU A 645 -38.75 -14.20 16.77
CA LEU A 645 -39.48 -13.38 17.74
C LEU A 645 -40.22 -12.23 17.03
N VAL A 646 -39.58 -11.63 16.04
CA VAL A 646 -40.17 -10.57 15.21
C VAL A 646 -41.23 -11.12 14.27
N ALA A 647 -40.99 -12.29 13.65
CA ALA A 647 -41.94 -12.95 12.78
C ALA A 647 -43.32 -13.18 13.46
N ARG A 648 -43.34 -13.44 14.78
CA ARG A 648 -44.57 -13.58 15.56
C ARG A 648 -45.47 -12.35 15.54
N ALA A 649 -44.90 -11.15 15.44
CA ALA A 649 -45.68 -9.92 15.33
C ALA A 649 -46.52 -9.89 14.04
N PHE A 650 -46.11 -10.64 13.02
CA PHE A 650 -46.71 -10.66 11.68
C PHE A 650 -47.50 -11.95 11.38
N GLU A 651 -47.71 -12.85 12.35
CA GLU A 651 -48.46 -14.10 12.12
C GLU A 651 -49.97 -13.88 11.86
N ARG A 652 -50.54 -12.79 12.36
CA ARG A 652 -51.99 -12.49 12.30
C ARG A 652 -52.28 -11.12 11.71
N LEU A 653 -51.89 -10.91 10.46
CA LEU A 653 -52.18 -9.68 9.72
C LEU A 653 -53.52 -9.75 8.99
N ASP A 654 -54.25 -8.63 8.99
CA ASP A 654 -55.43 -8.38 8.14
C ASP A 654 -54.97 -7.60 6.90
N GLY A 655 -54.82 -8.30 5.78
CA GLY A 655 -54.28 -7.74 4.53
C GLY A 655 -55.13 -6.63 3.91
N ARG A 656 -56.36 -6.40 4.38
CA ARG A 656 -57.20 -5.27 3.94
C ARG A 656 -56.80 -3.95 4.60
N LYS A 657 -56.20 -3.97 5.79
CA LYS A 657 -55.75 -2.78 6.51
C LYS A 657 -54.29 -2.44 6.17
N ARG A 658 -54.04 -2.12 4.89
CA ARG A 658 -52.69 -1.87 4.34
C ARG A 658 -51.91 -0.81 5.12
N GLY A 659 -52.55 0.30 5.49
CA GLY A 659 -51.92 1.36 6.31
C GLY A 659 -51.46 0.86 7.69
N ALA A 660 -52.31 0.11 8.40
CA ALA A 660 -51.97 -0.42 9.73
C ALA A 660 -50.79 -1.41 9.68
N ILE A 661 -50.63 -2.14 8.58
CA ILE A 661 -49.48 -3.05 8.39
C ILE A 661 -48.20 -2.25 8.14
N ILE A 662 -48.25 -1.16 7.38
CA ILE A 662 -47.11 -0.25 7.19
C ILE A 662 -46.70 0.35 8.53
N ASP A 663 -47.64 0.90 9.29
CA ASP A 663 -47.39 1.49 10.62
C ASP A 663 -46.75 0.47 11.57
N GLN A 664 -47.21 -0.78 11.52
CA GLN A 664 -46.66 -1.87 12.33
C GLN A 664 -45.21 -2.22 11.92
N VAL A 665 -44.90 -2.26 10.63
CA VAL A 665 -43.52 -2.49 10.15
C VAL A 665 -42.61 -1.34 10.58
N GLU A 666 -43.04 -0.09 10.40
CA GLU A 666 -42.27 1.10 10.81
C GLU A 666 -41.99 1.09 12.33
N ALA A 667 -42.98 0.75 13.15
CA ALA A 667 -42.83 0.63 14.60
C ALA A 667 -41.80 -0.44 14.99
N VAL A 668 -41.89 -1.63 14.40
CA VAL A 668 -40.95 -2.74 14.68
C VAL A 668 -39.52 -2.40 14.23
N VAL A 669 -39.36 -1.78 13.05
CA VAL A 669 -38.05 -1.35 12.55
C VAL A 669 -37.46 -0.26 13.45
N ALA A 670 -38.27 0.68 13.93
CA ALA A 670 -37.83 1.70 14.87
C ALA A 670 -37.38 1.10 16.21
N GLU A 671 -38.11 0.11 16.75
CA GLU A 671 -37.72 -0.63 17.94
C GLU A 671 -36.38 -1.36 17.76
N LEU A 672 -36.20 -2.07 16.65
CA LEU A 672 -34.93 -2.75 16.33
C LEU A 672 -33.76 -1.77 16.21
N ARG A 673 -33.96 -0.63 15.53
CA ARG A 673 -32.94 0.43 15.41
C ARG A 673 -32.57 1.01 16.78
N SER A 674 -33.56 1.25 17.65
CA SER A 674 -33.32 1.76 19.01
C SER A 674 -32.46 0.81 19.86
N ALA A 675 -32.49 -0.49 19.54
CA ALA A 675 -31.70 -1.53 20.19
C ALA A 675 -30.38 -1.86 19.45
N ALA A 676 -29.98 -1.07 18.44
CA ALA A 676 -28.83 -1.30 17.58
C ALA A 676 -28.88 -2.62 16.78
N LEU A 677 -30.09 -3.05 16.41
CA LEU A 677 -30.37 -4.28 15.65
C LEU A 677 -31.03 -3.98 14.28
N GLY A 678 -30.97 -2.73 13.82
CA GLY A 678 -31.69 -2.27 12.63
C GLY A 678 -31.33 -3.02 11.33
N GLU A 679 -30.14 -3.62 11.27
CA GLU A 679 -29.63 -4.33 10.09
C GLU A 679 -29.64 -5.86 10.25
N VAL A 680 -30.10 -6.35 11.39
CA VAL A 680 -30.06 -7.77 11.75
C VAL A 680 -31.09 -8.60 10.98
N ILE A 681 -32.21 -7.97 10.61
CA ILE A 681 -33.28 -8.60 9.81
C ILE A 681 -33.29 -7.95 8.44
N SER A 682 -33.15 -8.77 7.41
CA SER A 682 -33.08 -8.27 6.04
C SER A 682 -34.44 -7.73 5.57
N PRO A 683 -34.48 -6.69 4.72
CA PRO A 683 -35.72 -6.12 4.18
C PRO A 683 -36.63 -7.16 3.49
N GLU A 684 -36.04 -8.19 2.87
CA GLU A 684 -36.76 -9.27 2.20
C GLU A 684 -37.63 -10.07 3.18
N ARG A 685 -37.24 -10.16 4.45
CA ARG A 685 -38.02 -10.87 5.48
C ARG A 685 -39.31 -10.14 5.82
N PHE A 686 -39.28 -8.82 5.94
CA PHE A 686 -40.50 -8.02 6.18
C PHE A 686 -41.50 -8.14 5.02
N VAL A 687 -40.98 -8.17 3.78
CA VAL A 687 -41.79 -8.44 2.59
C VAL A 687 -42.36 -9.87 2.64
N ALA A 688 -41.55 -10.86 2.99
CA ALA A 688 -41.97 -12.26 3.09
C ALA A 688 -43.06 -12.50 4.15
N TRP A 689 -43.06 -11.76 5.26
CA TRP A 689 -44.08 -11.88 6.31
C TRP A 689 -45.40 -11.19 5.95
N THR A 690 -45.35 -10.11 5.17
CA THR A 690 -46.51 -9.27 4.88
C THR A 690 -47.21 -9.66 3.57
N ALA A 691 -46.46 -10.01 2.52
CA ALA A 691 -47.00 -10.36 1.20
C ALA A 691 -48.06 -11.48 1.23
N PRO A 692 -47.92 -12.57 2.01
CA PRO A 692 -48.94 -13.62 2.06
C PRO A 692 -50.30 -13.13 2.58
N ALA A 693 -50.32 -12.17 3.51
CA ALA A 693 -51.57 -11.61 4.04
C ALA A 693 -52.29 -10.76 2.98
N PHE A 694 -51.56 -9.96 2.22
CA PHE A 694 -52.13 -9.18 1.11
C PHE A 694 -52.72 -10.09 0.04
N VAL A 695 -51.97 -11.13 -0.36
CA VAL A 695 -52.43 -12.09 -1.37
C VAL A 695 -53.66 -12.88 -0.92
N ARG A 696 -53.75 -13.24 0.36
CA ARG A 696 -54.86 -14.01 0.93
C ARG A 696 -56.15 -13.20 1.05
N ASP A 697 -56.05 -11.95 1.50
CA ASP A 697 -57.21 -11.15 1.92
C ASP A 697 -57.73 -10.18 0.84
N ASP A 698 -57.00 -10.01 -0.27
CA ASP A 698 -57.39 -9.20 -1.43
C ASP A 698 -58.39 -9.93 -2.33
N VAL A 699 -59.66 -9.87 -1.90
CA VAL A 699 -60.79 -10.48 -2.60
C VAL A 699 -61.48 -9.44 -3.47
N ALA A 700 -61.68 -9.75 -4.75
CA ALA A 700 -62.38 -8.89 -5.68
C ALA A 700 -63.81 -8.56 -5.19
N PRO A 701 -64.22 -7.28 -5.17
CA PRO A 701 -65.59 -6.92 -4.82
C PRO A 701 -66.58 -7.36 -5.91
N ALA A 702 -67.87 -7.44 -5.54
CA ALA A 702 -68.93 -7.72 -6.50
C ALA A 702 -69.01 -6.61 -7.57
N ALA A 703 -69.29 -6.99 -8.82
CA ALA A 703 -69.47 -6.04 -9.91
C ALA A 703 -70.68 -5.13 -9.63
N ALA A 704 -70.45 -3.82 -9.65
CA ALA A 704 -71.49 -2.79 -9.49
C ALA A 704 -71.66 -2.01 -10.79
N ALA A 705 -72.90 -1.74 -11.18
CA ALA A 705 -73.21 -0.87 -12.32
C ALA A 705 -72.92 0.60 -11.94
N ILE A 706 -72.16 1.30 -12.78
CA ILE A 706 -71.80 2.71 -12.56
C ILE A 706 -72.72 3.59 -13.40
N VAL A 707 -73.56 4.36 -12.73
CA VAL A 707 -74.53 5.28 -13.36
C VAL A 707 -74.23 6.74 -13.04
N ASP A 708 -73.57 7.00 -11.91
CA ASP A 708 -73.25 8.33 -11.41
C ASP A 708 -72.00 8.32 -10.53
N ARG A 709 -71.60 9.50 -10.06
CA ARG A 709 -70.43 9.65 -9.18
C ARG A 709 -70.55 8.86 -7.87
N THR A 710 -71.73 8.81 -7.27
CA THR A 710 -71.96 8.13 -5.98
C THR A 710 -71.75 6.63 -6.09
N SER A 711 -72.27 6.00 -7.14
CA SER A 711 -72.06 4.58 -7.45
C SER A 711 -70.60 4.29 -7.80
N TYR A 712 -69.90 5.21 -8.48
CA TYR A 712 -68.45 5.12 -8.72
C TYR A 712 -67.65 5.14 -7.41
N ASP A 713 -67.88 6.14 -6.54
CA ASP A 713 -67.15 6.29 -5.28
C ASP A 713 -67.40 5.10 -4.34
N ALA A 714 -68.63 4.57 -4.29
CA ALA A 714 -68.95 3.37 -3.53
C ALA A 714 -68.21 2.13 -4.07
N ALA A 715 -68.16 1.94 -5.39
CA ALA A 715 -67.41 0.85 -6.02
C ALA A 715 -65.89 1.00 -5.83
N ARG A 716 -65.37 2.22 -5.83
CA ARG A 716 -63.97 2.53 -5.52
C ARG A 716 -63.66 2.27 -4.04
N GLY A 717 -64.52 2.68 -3.13
CA GLY A 717 -64.35 2.49 -1.68
C GLY A 717 -64.46 1.03 -1.21
N ALA A 718 -65.04 0.15 -2.03
CA ALA A 718 -65.06 -1.29 -1.78
C ALA A 718 -63.71 -1.98 -2.08
N GLU A 719 -62.78 -1.31 -2.76
CA GLU A 719 -61.42 -1.80 -3.01
C GLU A 719 -60.41 -1.15 -2.06
N PRO A 720 -59.27 -1.81 -1.77
CA PRO A 720 -58.20 -1.21 -0.99
C PRO A 720 -57.63 0.07 -1.65
N GLU A 721 -57.31 1.06 -0.82
CA GLU A 721 -56.84 2.38 -1.25
C GLU A 721 -55.53 2.34 -2.04
N LEU A 722 -54.53 1.62 -1.54
CA LEU A 722 -53.24 1.38 -2.20
C LEU A 722 -53.28 0.07 -2.97
N SER A 723 -52.45 -0.11 -4.00
CA SER A 723 -52.19 -1.42 -4.63
C SER A 723 -51.34 -2.31 -3.71
N ILE A 724 -51.26 -3.62 -3.98
CA ILE A 724 -50.37 -4.50 -3.18
C ILE A 724 -48.92 -4.08 -3.42
N THR A 725 -48.56 -3.80 -4.67
CA THR A 725 -47.22 -3.37 -5.07
C THR A 725 -46.79 -2.09 -4.37
N ASP A 726 -47.63 -1.05 -4.35
CA ASP A 726 -47.29 0.21 -3.64
C ASP A 726 -47.15 -0.01 -2.13
N THR A 727 -47.96 -0.88 -1.55
CA THR A 727 -47.89 -1.23 -0.13
C THR A 727 -46.56 -1.92 0.18
N LEU A 728 -46.13 -2.85 -0.67
CA LEU A 728 -44.86 -3.54 -0.53
C LEU A 728 -43.65 -2.63 -0.79
N ILE A 729 -43.74 -1.68 -1.73
CA ILE A 729 -42.73 -0.63 -1.93
C ILE A 729 -42.52 0.16 -0.64
N ARG A 730 -43.60 0.60 0.01
CA ARG A 730 -43.52 1.34 1.28
C ARG A 730 -42.90 0.51 2.41
N ILE A 731 -43.28 -0.77 2.51
CA ILE A 731 -42.70 -1.70 3.49
C ILE A 731 -41.20 -1.91 3.24
N ALA A 732 -40.78 -2.06 1.99
CA ALA A 732 -39.37 -2.20 1.63
C ALA A 732 -38.57 -0.93 1.97
N ILE A 733 -39.12 0.26 1.68
CA ILE A 733 -38.51 1.55 2.05
C ILE A 733 -38.37 1.65 3.58
N ALA A 734 -39.41 1.33 4.35
CA ALA A 734 -39.37 1.37 5.80
C ALA A 734 -38.28 0.45 6.38
N ALA A 735 -38.09 -0.74 5.79
CA ALA A 735 -37.12 -1.73 6.25
C ALA A 735 -35.66 -1.46 5.83
N LEU A 736 -35.41 -0.71 4.75
CA LEU A 736 -34.06 -0.41 4.28
C LEU A 736 -33.28 0.48 5.29
N PRO A 737 -31.96 0.28 5.47
CA PRO A 737 -31.14 1.12 6.34
C PRO A 737 -30.97 2.54 5.79
N PRO A 738 -30.85 3.58 6.66
CA PRO A 738 -30.82 5.00 6.30
C PRO A 738 -29.75 5.39 5.26
N GLU A 739 -28.62 4.69 5.27
CA GLU A 739 -27.51 4.90 4.34
C GLU A 739 -27.81 4.43 2.91
N ARG A 740 -28.71 3.44 2.73
CA ARG A 740 -29.06 2.87 1.42
C ARG A 740 -30.20 3.58 0.71
N HIS A 741 -30.88 4.50 1.38
CA HIS A 741 -31.96 5.32 0.79
C HIS A 741 -31.76 6.82 0.99
N THR A 742 -30.59 7.27 1.49
CA THR A 742 -30.25 8.69 1.53
C THR A 742 -29.91 9.19 0.11
N PRO A 743 -30.28 10.43 -0.24
CA PRO A 743 -30.45 10.89 -1.63
C PRO A 743 -29.14 11.22 -2.36
N GLN A 744 -28.05 10.50 -2.13
CA GLN A 744 -26.81 10.70 -2.90
C GLN A 744 -26.98 10.19 -4.35
N GLU A 745 -27.73 9.10 -4.56
CA GLU A 745 -28.14 8.61 -5.88
C GLU A 745 -29.54 7.96 -5.84
N PRO A 746 -30.60 8.61 -6.39
CA PRO A 746 -31.97 8.11 -6.31
C PRO A 746 -32.19 6.78 -7.05
N ASP A 747 -31.45 6.53 -8.12
CA ASP A 747 -31.58 5.31 -8.93
C ASP A 747 -31.07 4.07 -8.17
N GLN A 748 -30.01 4.22 -7.36
CA GLN A 748 -29.49 3.12 -6.53
C GLN A 748 -30.46 2.73 -5.41
N ALA A 749 -31.11 3.72 -4.79
CA ALA A 749 -32.12 3.48 -3.76
C ALA A 749 -33.36 2.78 -4.34
N ALA A 750 -33.79 3.18 -5.54
CA ALA A 750 -34.89 2.53 -6.25
C ALA A 750 -34.55 1.07 -6.60
N GLU A 751 -33.35 0.81 -7.13
CA GLU A 751 -32.91 -0.56 -7.44
C GLU A 751 -32.84 -1.45 -6.17
N ALA A 752 -32.40 -0.93 -5.03
CA ALA A 752 -32.40 -1.68 -3.77
C ALA A 752 -33.82 -2.10 -3.33
N VAL A 753 -34.81 -1.20 -3.48
CA VAL A 753 -36.22 -1.51 -3.24
C VAL A 753 -36.71 -2.58 -4.21
N TRP A 754 -36.41 -2.44 -5.51
CA TRP A 754 -36.84 -3.41 -6.51
C TRP A 754 -36.23 -4.79 -6.30
N GLN A 755 -34.94 -4.88 -5.96
CA GLN A 755 -34.27 -6.15 -5.65
C GLN A 755 -34.92 -6.84 -4.45
N THR A 756 -35.25 -6.09 -3.40
CA THR A 756 -35.95 -6.61 -2.22
C THR A 756 -37.30 -7.25 -2.61
N LEU A 757 -38.09 -6.58 -3.44
CA LEU A 757 -39.38 -7.10 -3.91
C LEU A 757 -39.22 -8.27 -4.90
N ARG A 758 -38.17 -8.26 -5.73
CA ARG A 758 -37.82 -9.34 -6.65
C ARG A 758 -37.23 -10.56 -5.94
N ALA A 759 -36.89 -10.48 -4.65
CA ALA A 759 -36.49 -11.64 -3.84
C ALA A 759 -37.68 -12.48 -3.33
N MET A 760 -38.92 -11.98 -3.46
CA MET A 760 -40.14 -12.71 -3.06
C MET A 760 -40.26 -14.07 -3.77
N GLU A 761 -40.83 -15.04 -3.05
CA GLU A 761 -41.17 -16.35 -3.64
C GLU A 761 -42.01 -16.18 -4.91
N ARG A 762 -41.66 -16.92 -5.95
CA ARG A 762 -42.28 -16.80 -7.28
C ARG A 762 -43.81 -16.96 -7.23
N SER A 763 -44.31 -17.88 -6.41
CA SER A 763 -45.74 -18.13 -6.21
C SER A 763 -46.49 -16.90 -5.69
N HIS A 764 -45.92 -16.19 -4.71
CA HIS A 764 -46.47 -14.95 -4.16
C HIS A 764 -46.34 -13.80 -5.17
N ARG A 765 -45.18 -13.66 -5.82
CA ARG A 765 -44.93 -12.64 -6.84
C ARG A 765 -45.93 -12.69 -7.99
N ASP A 766 -46.12 -13.87 -8.58
CA ASP A 766 -47.05 -14.06 -9.69
C ASP A 766 -48.49 -13.75 -9.27
N ARG A 767 -48.83 -14.03 -8.01
CA ARG A 767 -50.15 -13.73 -7.45
C ARG A 767 -50.36 -12.23 -7.19
N VAL A 768 -49.35 -11.53 -6.66
CA VAL A 768 -49.39 -10.05 -6.51
C VAL A 768 -49.61 -9.39 -7.87
N VAL A 769 -48.82 -9.76 -8.88
CA VAL A 769 -48.97 -9.24 -10.25
C VAL A 769 -50.37 -9.52 -10.80
N ALA A 770 -50.90 -10.73 -10.61
CA ALA A 770 -52.23 -11.09 -11.09
C ALA A 770 -53.34 -10.27 -10.41
N LEU A 771 -53.25 -10.06 -9.09
CA LEU A 771 -54.25 -9.33 -8.31
C LEU A 771 -54.24 -7.82 -8.64
N ASP A 772 -53.06 -7.20 -8.71
CA ASP A 772 -52.94 -5.77 -9.02
C ASP A 772 -53.36 -5.48 -10.47
N LEU A 773 -53.00 -6.33 -11.44
CA LEU A 773 -53.49 -6.19 -12.83
C LEU A 773 -55.00 -6.35 -12.90
N ALA A 774 -55.58 -7.33 -12.21
CA ALA A 774 -57.03 -7.54 -12.19
C ALA A 774 -57.77 -6.37 -11.53
N ARG A 775 -57.19 -5.76 -10.49
CA ARG A 775 -57.73 -4.56 -9.84
C ARG A 775 -57.70 -3.36 -10.80
N ALA A 776 -56.55 -3.09 -11.43
CA ALA A 776 -56.41 -2.02 -12.39
C ALA A 776 -57.37 -2.20 -13.59
N GLU A 777 -57.47 -3.42 -14.11
CA GLU A 777 -58.40 -3.74 -15.20
C GLU A 777 -59.87 -3.51 -14.80
N ARG A 778 -60.30 -3.95 -13.60
CA ARG A 778 -61.66 -3.65 -13.11
C ARG A 778 -61.92 -2.15 -12.97
N ALA A 779 -60.93 -1.36 -12.56
CA ALA A 779 -61.07 0.08 -12.46
C ALA A 779 -61.21 0.73 -13.85
N ILE A 780 -60.40 0.30 -14.83
CA ILE A 780 -60.47 0.76 -16.22
C ILE A 780 -61.82 0.39 -16.84
N VAL A 781 -62.26 -0.87 -16.70
CA VAL A 781 -63.56 -1.33 -17.22
C VAL A 781 -64.72 -0.54 -16.61
N ARG A 782 -64.65 -0.18 -15.32
CA ARG A 782 -65.66 0.69 -14.69
C ARG A 782 -65.72 2.06 -15.36
N LEU A 783 -64.58 2.70 -15.59
CA LEU A 783 -64.52 4.01 -16.27
C LEU A 783 -65.01 3.92 -17.73
N GLU A 784 -64.59 2.90 -18.46
CA GLU A 784 -65.03 2.66 -19.85
C GLU A 784 -66.54 2.40 -19.93
N SER A 785 -67.08 1.54 -19.06
CA SER A 785 -68.51 1.22 -19.02
C SER A 785 -69.35 2.45 -18.63
N TRP A 786 -68.86 3.27 -17.71
CA TRP A 786 -69.52 4.52 -17.34
C TRP A 786 -69.53 5.50 -18.51
N TRP A 787 -68.41 5.64 -19.23
CA TRP A 787 -68.33 6.47 -20.43
C TRP A 787 -69.25 5.98 -21.56
N GLN A 788 -69.33 4.68 -21.77
CA GLN A 788 -70.23 4.08 -22.77
C GLN A 788 -71.70 4.31 -22.41
N ALA A 789 -72.09 4.12 -21.14
CA ALA A 789 -73.45 4.34 -20.67
C ALA A 789 -73.91 5.80 -20.89
N LEU A 790 -73.03 6.78 -20.73
CA LEU A 790 -73.34 8.20 -20.94
C LEU A 790 -73.61 8.55 -22.42
N GLN A 791 -73.09 7.75 -23.36
CA GLN A 791 -73.27 7.95 -24.80
C GLN A 791 -74.54 7.32 -25.35
N GLN A 792 -75.11 6.31 -24.66
CA GLN A 792 -76.31 5.62 -25.14
C GLN A 792 -77.55 6.54 -25.06
N PRO A 793 -78.46 6.50 -26.04
CA PRO A 793 -79.74 7.19 -25.93
C PRO A 793 -80.54 6.61 -24.76
N ALA A 794 -81.15 7.46 -23.93
CA ALA A 794 -81.96 6.99 -22.81
C ALA A 794 -83.20 6.25 -23.36
N GLU A 795 -83.49 5.05 -22.84
CA GLU A 795 -84.74 4.36 -23.13
C GLU A 795 -85.92 5.24 -22.70
N GLY A 796 -86.71 5.73 -23.67
CA GLY A 796 -87.91 6.54 -23.42
C GLY A 796 -87.77 8.07 -23.53
N ALA A 797 -86.68 8.61 -24.10
CA ALA A 797 -86.57 10.05 -24.35
C ALA A 797 -87.41 10.51 -25.55
N GLU A 798 -88.72 10.72 -25.34
CA GLU A 798 -89.64 11.42 -26.26
C GLU A 798 -89.53 12.96 -26.13
N GLY A 799 -88.32 13.52 -26.26
CA GLY A 799 -88.09 14.96 -26.19
C GLY A 799 -87.42 15.50 -27.44
N ASP A 800 -87.88 16.65 -27.95
CA ASP A 800 -87.36 17.40 -29.13
C ASP A 800 -85.90 17.91 -28.98
N ALA A 801 -85.20 17.59 -27.89
CA ALA A 801 -83.83 18.01 -27.67
C ALA A 801 -82.88 17.22 -28.59
N PRO A 802 -81.97 17.89 -29.33
CA PRO A 802 -80.96 17.22 -30.13
C PRO A 802 -80.13 16.28 -29.25
N TRP A 803 -79.91 15.06 -29.74
CA TRP A 803 -79.13 14.02 -29.06
C TRP A 803 -77.81 14.54 -28.46
N ALA A 804 -77.15 15.50 -29.12
CA ALA A 804 -75.90 16.10 -28.66
C ALA A 804 -76.02 16.89 -27.35
N VAL A 805 -77.08 17.68 -27.16
CA VAL A 805 -77.34 18.44 -25.91
C VAL A 805 -77.61 17.48 -24.76
N ALA A 806 -78.43 16.46 -24.99
CA ALA A 806 -78.79 15.47 -23.97
C ALA A 806 -77.57 14.65 -23.48
N VAL A 807 -76.63 14.32 -24.38
CA VAL A 807 -75.37 13.67 -23.99
C VAL A 807 -74.49 14.61 -23.16
N LEU A 808 -74.31 15.86 -23.58
CA LEU A 808 -73.50 16.85 -22.84
C LEU A 808 -74.04 17.11 -21.43
N GLU A 809 -75.36 17.28 -21.29
CA GLU A 809 -75.99 17.45 -19.98
C GLU A 809 -75.76 16.24 -19.07
N ARG A 810 -75.92 15.01 -19.58
CA ARG A 810 -75.67 13.79 -18.80
C ARG A 810 -74.20 13.66 -18.37
N VAL A 811 -73.25 14.02 -19.22
CA VAL A 811 -71.82 13.97 -18.87
C VAL A 811 -71.47 14.99 -17.78
N VAL A 812 -72.05 16.19 -17.82
CA VAL A 812 -71.84 17.23 -16.80
C VAL A 812 -72.45 16.81 -15.46
N HIS A 813 -73.68 16.29 -15.46
CA HIS A 813 -74.39 15.93 -14.23
C HIS A 813 -73.94 14.60 -13.61
N SER A 814 -73.40 13.67 -14.40
CA SER A 814 -72.94 12.37 -13.87
C SER A 814 -71.73 12.51 -12.93
N GLY A 815 -70.91 13.55 -13.10
CA GLY A 815 -69.65 13.71 -12.38
C GLY A 815 -68.46 12.96 -12.99
N TYR A 816 -68.63 12.37 -14.18
CA TYR A 816 -67.57 11.65 -14.91
C TYR A 816 -66.33 12.52 -15.14
N LEU A 817 -66.50 13.75 -15.63
CA LEU A 817 -65.38 14.66 -15.87
C LEU A 817 -64.63 15.03 -14.59
N ARG A 818 -65.32 15.08 -13.44
CA ARG A 818 -64.68 15.31 -12.15
C ARG A 818 -63.81 14.12 -11.75
N ALA A 819 -64.28 12.88 -11.98
CA ALA A 819 -63.48 11.67 -11.71
C ALA A 819 -62.25 11.58 -12.61
N VAL A 820 -62.43 11.77 -13.91
CA VAL A 820 -61.38 11.56 -14.92
C VAL A 820 -60.36 12.71 -14.94
N ARG A 821 -60.82 13.96 -14.88
CA ARG A 821 -59.96 15.14 -15.05
C ARG A 821 -59.75 15.97 -13.77
N GLY A 822 -60.71 15.95 -12.85
CA GLY A 822 -60.59 16.66 -11.57
C GLY A 822 -59.72 15.89 -10.57
N ASP A 823 -60.13 14.66 -10.26
CA ASP A 823 -59.47 13.78 -9.30
C ASP A 823 -58.31 12.99 -9.94
N ALA A 824 -58.09 13.17 -11.25
CA ALA A 824 -57.02 12.56 -12.04
C ALA A 824 -56.93 11.02 -11.87
N GLU A 825 -58.08 10.35 -11.80
CA GLU A 825 -58.14 8.92 -11.57
C GLU A 825 -57.39 8.06 -12.62
N PRO A 826 -57.44 8.36 -13.94
CA PRO A 826 -56.60 7.70 -14.94
C PRO A 826 -55.10 7.87 -14.68
N LEU A 827 -54.67 9.05 -14.19
CA LEU A 827 -53.27 9.33 -13.87
C LEU A 827 -52.81 8.50 -12.67
N ARG A 828 -53.65 8.39 -11.64
CA ARG A 828 -53.41 7.52 -10.49
C ARG A 828 -53.23 6.06 -10.92
N LEU A 829 -54.16 5.53 -11.73
CA LEU A 829 -54.09 4.16 -12.24
C LEU A 829 -52.87 3.94 -13.15
N ALA A 830 -52.50 4.93 -13.97
CA ALA A 830 -51.29 4.87 -14.79
C ALA A 830 -50.03 4.79 -13.91
N ALA A 831 -49.93 5.59 -12.85
CA ALA A 831 -48.80 5.54 -11.92
C ALA A 831 -48.68 4.18 -11.21
N GLU A 832 -49.81 3.60 -10.77
CA GLU A 832 -49.83 2.25 -10.16
C GLU A 832 -49.35 1.17 -11.15
N LEU A 833 -49.75 1.27 -12.43
CA LEU A 833 -49.31 0.36 -13.50
C LEU A 833 -47.83 0.54 -13.86
N ASP A 834 -47.33 1.77 -13.84
CA ASP A 834 -45.93 2.10 -14.08
C ASP A 834 -45.05 1.51 -12.96
N HIS A 835 -45.42 1.72 -11.68
CA HIS A 835 -44.74 1.08 -10.54
C HIS A 835 -44.72 -0.45 -10.65
N LEU A 836 -45.87 -1.06 -11.01
CA LEU A 836 -45.96 -2.51 -11.19
C LEU A 836 -45.03 -3.02 -12.30
N GLY A 837 -44.95 -2.29 -13.42
CA GLY A 837 -44.08 -2.62 -14.55
C GLY A 837 -42.59 -2.44 -14.26
N GLU A 838 -42.22 -1.44 -13.48
CA GLU A 838 -40.83 -1.18 -13.06
C GLU A 838 -40.33 -2.24 -12.06
N VAL A 839 -41.14 -2.55 -11.05
CA VAL A 839 -40.80 -3.58 -10.05
C VAL A 839 -40.74 -4.97 -10.71
N PHE A 840 -41.72 -5.30 -11.58
CA PHE A 840 -41.84 -6.59 -12.23
C PHE A 840 -41.84 -6.50 -13.77
N PRO A 841 -40.65 -6.47 -14.40
CA PRO A 841 -40.51 -6.32 -15.86
C PRO A 841 -41.26 -7.37 -16.70
N ALA A 842 -41.53 -8.55 -16.14
CA ALA A 842 -42.26 -9.62 -16.82
C ALA A 842 -43.72 -9.26 -17.14
N CYS A 843 -44.29 -8.24 -16.50
CA CYS A 843 -45.66 -7.79 -16.76
C CYS A 843 -45.74 -6.46 -17.52
N SER A 844 -44.61 -5.87 -17.93
CA SER A 844 -44.57 -4.54 -18.57
C SER A 844 -45.41 -4.44 -19.84
N GLU A 845 -45.52 -5.50 -20.63
CA GLU A 845 -46.39 -5.51 -21.83
C GLU A 845 -47.88 -5.41 -21.44
N ARG A 846 -48.28 -6.12 -20.36
CA ARG A 846 -49.66 -6.11 -19.86
C ARG A 846 -49.99 -4.78 -19.19
N THR A 847 -49.06 -4.18 -18.43
CA THR A 847 -49.26 -2.86 -17.84
C THR A 847 -49.32 -1.78 -18.91
N ALA A 848 -48.48 -1.84 -19.94
CA ALA A 848 -48.51 -0.94 -21.08
C ALA A 848 -49.84 -1.03 -21.86
N ALA A 849 -50.39 -2.23 -22.05
CA ALA A 849 -51.70 -2.40 -22.71
C ALA A 849 -52.85 -1.77 -21.90
N LEU A 850 -52.87 -1.93 -20.58
CA LEU A 850 -53.87 -1.29 -19.72
C LEU A 850 -53.70 0.24 -19.67
N ARG A 851 -52.45 0.73 -19.64
CA ARG A 851 -52.15 2.16 -19.73
C ARG A 851 -52.61 2.76 -21.05
N GLN A 852 -52.43 2.03 -22.16
CA GLN A 852 -52.91 2.44 -23.47
C GLN A 852 -54.44 2.59 -23.51
N ARG A 853 -55.19 1.70 -22.85
CA ARG A 853 -56.65 1.83 -22.71
C ARG A 853 -57.05 3.11 -21.96
N LEU A 854 -56.32 3.50 -20.92
CA LEU A 854 -56.57 4.77 -20.21
C LEU A 854 -56.33 5.98 -21.11
N VAL A 855 -55.26 5.96 -21.91
CA VAL A 855 -54.95 7.01 -22.90
C VAL A 855 -56.03 7.08 -23.97
N GLU A 856 -56.49 5.93 -24.47
CA GLU A 856 -57.56 5.85 -25.46
C GLU A 856 -58.91 6.32 -24.91
N LEU A 857 -59.21 6.01 -23.64
CA LEU A 857 -60.42 6.49 -22.96
C LEU A 857 -60.41 8.01 -22.82
N ASP A 858 -59.30 8.61 -22.40
CA ASP A 858 -59.18 10.07 -22.30
C ASP A 858 -59.23 10.75 -23.68
N ALA A 859 -58.52 10.21 -24.67
CA ALA A 859 -58.53 10.72 -26.03
C ALA A 859 -59.92 10.61 -26.69
N SER A 860 -60.59 9.47 -26.52
CA SER A 860 -61.93 9.22 -27.04
C SER A 860 -62.96 10.13 -26.41
N SER A 861 -62.96 10.23 -25.07
CA SER A 861 -63.89 11.12 -24.37
C SER A 861 -63.67 12.59 -24.71
N THR A 862 -62.41 13.02 -24.87
CA THR A 862 -62.08 14.37 -25.32
C THR A 862 -62.58 14.64 -26.74
N ARG A 863 -62.32 13.73 -27.69
CA ARG A 863 -62.73 13.89 -29.08
C ARG A 863 -64.25 14.00 -29.22
N VAL A 864 -64.99 13.07 -28.61
CA VAL A 864 -66.46 13.06 -28.66
C VAL A 864 -67.02 14.35 -28.05
N LEU A 865 -66.49 14.81 -26.92
CA LEU A 865 -66.95 16.07 -26.31
C LEU A 865 -66.68 17.29 -27.20
N VAL A 866 -65.52 17.35 -27.85
CA VAL A 866 -65.20 18.41 -28.81
C VAL A 866 -66.13 18.36 -30.02
N GLU A 867 -66.37 17.19 -30.59
CA GLU A 867 -67.29 16.99 -31.72
C GLU A 867 -68.72 17.40 -31.37
N LEU A 868 -69.21 17.02 -30.18
CA LEU A 868 -70.55 17.41 -29.69
C LEU A 868 -70.67 18.92 -29.51
N LEU A 869 -69.66 19.57 -28.90
CA LEU A 869 -69.65 21.02 -28.69
C LEU A 869 -69.53 21.79 -30.01
N GLN A 870 -68.71 21.31 -30.95
CA GLN A 870 -68.60 21.89 -32.28
C GLN A 870 -69.90 21.69 -33.08
N GLY A 871 -70.53 20.52 -32.98
CA GLY A 871 -71.82 20.22 -33.59
C GLY A 871 -72.92 21.16 -33.10
N GLU A 872 -73.05 21.36 -31.79
CA GLU A 872 -73.99 22.34 -31.23
C GLU A 872 -73.64 23.78 -31.63
N SER A 873 -72.36 24.14 -31.65
CA SER A 873 -71.95 25.47 -32.13
C SER A 873 -72.35 25.70 -33.60
N ASN A 874 -72.08 24.72 -34.47
CA ASN A 874 -72.44 24.77 -35.88
C ASN A 874 -73.96 24.82 -36.08
N ARG A 875 -74.73 24.07 -35.26
CA ARG A 875 -76.19 24.10 -35.26
C ARG A 875 -76.73 25.46 -34.84
N ALA A 876 -76.21 26.03 -33.75
CA ALA A 876 -76.57 27.36 -33.28
C ALA A 876 -76.25 28.45 -34.34
N TRP A 877 -75.10 28.34 -35.02
CA TRP A 877 -74.76 29.21 -36.15
C TRP A 877 -75.73 29.01 -37.33
N ALA A 878 -76.09 27.79 -37.69
CA ALA A 878 -77.02 27.50 -38.76
C ALA A 878 -78.44 28.01 -38.45
N GLU A 879 -78.92 27.86 -37.21
CA GLU A 879 -80.20 28.43 -36.74
C GLU A 879 -80.18 29.97 -36.76
N ALA A 880 -79.07 30.59 -36.35
CA ALA A 880 -78.92 32.05 -36.38
C ALA A 880 -78.83 32.63 -37.80
N LEU A 881 -78.26 31.85 -38.74
CA LEU A 881 -78.10 32.22 -40.16
C LEU A 881 -79.28 31.79 -41.04
N ALA A 882 -80.22 30.99 -40.53
CA ALA A 882 -81.40 30.55 -41.28
C ALA A 882 -82.29 31.77 -41.65
N PRO A 883 -82.76 31.88 -42.91
CA PRO A 883 -83.56 33.02 -43.33
C PRO A 883 -84.87 33.07 -42.53
N ARG A 884 -85.10 34.17 -41.82
CA ARG A 884 -86.39 34.44 -41.16
C ARG A 884 -87.50 34.44 -42.21
N ALA A 885 -88.37 33.43 -42.17
CA ALA A 885 -89.56 33.39 -43.02
C ALA A 885 -90.41 34.65 -42.76
N LYS A 886 -90.73 35.40 -43.83
CA LYS A 886 -91.71 36.48 -43.79
C LYS A 886 -93.12 35.88 -43.66
N SER A 887 -93.62 35.83 -42.43
CA SER A 887 -94.89 36.47 -42.02
C SER A 887 -95.01 36.44 -40.51
#